data_AF-A0A931KAV2-F1
#
_entry.id   AF-A0A931KAV2-F1
#
_cell.length_a   1.000
_cell.length_b   1.000
_cell.length_c   1.000
_cell.angle_alpha   90.00
_cell.angle_beta   90.00
_cell.angle_gamma   90.00
#
_symmetry.space_group_name_H-M   'P 1'
#
loop_
_entity.id
_entity.type
_entity.pdbx_description
1 polymer ?
#
loop_
_entity_poly.entity_id
_entity_poly.type
_entity_poly.pdbx_seq_one_letter_code
_entity_poly.pdbx_strand_id
1 'polypeptide(L)'
;MPRQMAARVSHGPPFRLRSSTDSPSPIRCLHPESAMKRSSIALAFVAGIAAIATVFYFLMPQEPESRKAARIAYGEKQWARAFNEASRRLKEDPKDTDARLLQARAAARIERDAFALEAYGQLPNRPESAEDLYLVGSILVRMGRGAEGEELLTRAVDTDPAHDEAAGFLSQFLFRNRRFEAAGTTARKRLAANPADDATRVLLARIHDSTFEPEEVIRSLDDWMARNPHPETSSAEFRIETIRKLLARNHLRLHQPERAIASLGNFERTDRESLWLASRAKLQLGKKTEAVEFLEAARQATGETGNLEEPSPYVGAAACRECHAEISEDQQASRHSMTFRFGDQPDGLPWNGFSKADFHSEKLKASFDPRQTPLSLTFESDGEEVHGLMKFIMGSGRHAVTPVIEPEDGTGLRESRWTWYAPVNDWDITPGQPRVPASPLDLMGVAQSPDMIRLCLGCHTTNPSEILKREGRTVADRGIGCERCHGPGGNHIEAIRAEIPDKAIGRFRRNSMGTRPQVMQACGECHGTMGRDLATNSDAAVVRFQAMTLTFSECFKQGQGLRNGFDCLTCHSPHHDAETDARLYDTKCIDCHKATGTGAVNTVNEANARLCKVEPAGNCVSCHMPKIPSVQPHTRFTDHQIRIPKK
;
A
#
# COMPACT_ATOMS: atom_id res chain seq x y z
N MET A 1 49.20 24.55 6.79
CA MET A 1 49.78 23.60 5.83
C MET A 1 48.90 22.37 5.80
N PRO A 2 48.36 21.99 4.63
CA PRO A 2 48.85 20.77 4.00
C PRO A 2 49.05 20.88 2.48
N ARG A 3 49.76 19.87 1.95
CA ARG A 3 50.28 19.74 0.58
C ARG A 3 49.26 19.23 -0.44
N GLN A 4 49.53 19.66 -1.68
CA GLN A 4 49.03 19.31 -3.01
C GLN A 4 49.02 17.81 -3.38
N MET A 5 48.10 17.41 -4.27
CA MET A 5 48.25 17.15 -5.73
C MET A 5 47.03 16.33 -6.21
N ALA A 6 46.55 16.27 -7.46
CA ALA A 6 46.47 17.11 -8.67
C ALA A 6 45.64 16.31 -9.70
N ALA A 7 44.72 16.92 -10.47
CA ALA A 7 44.33 16.48 -11.82
C ALA A 7 43.53 17.58 -12.55
N ARG A 8 43.78 17.75 -13.86
CA ARG A 8 43.41 18.88 -14.73
C ARG A 8 42.11 18.64 -15.53
N VAL A 9 41.43 19.75 -15.88
CA VAL A 9 40.40 19.86 -16.93
C VAL A 9 40.79 21.01 -17.88
N SER A 10 40.55 20.86 -19.19
CA SER A 10 40.82 21.88 -20.22
C SER A 10 39.53 22.46 -20.81
N HIS A 11 39.45 23.79 -20.89
CA HIS A 11 38.39 24.56 -21.55
C HIS A 11 38.78 24.98 -22.98
N GLY A 12 37.81 25.01 -23.89
CA GLY A 12 37.93 25.62 -25.23
C GLY A 12 37.25 27.00 -25.31
N PRO A 13 37.77 27.96 -26.11
CA PRO A 13 37.11 29.24 -26.42
C PRO A 13 36.68 29.35 -27.92
N PRO A 14 35.97 30.44 -28.34
CA PRO A 14 34.84 30.35 -29.29
C PRO A 14 35.04 30.97 -30.69
N PHE A 15 33.98 30.81 -31.49
CA PHE A 15 33.71 31.22 -32.88
C PHE A 15 33.89 32.72 -33.21
N ARG A 16 34.39 33.03 -34.42
CA ARG A 16 34.07 34.24 -35.21
C ARG A 16 34.25 34.05 -36.73
N LEU A 17 33.34 34.67 -37.48
CA LEU A 17 33.17 34.70 -38.95
C LEU A 17 34.26 35.46 -39.70
N ARG A 18 34.55 35.07 -40.95
CA ARG A 18 35.03 35.96 -42.02
C ARG A 18 34.62 35.50 -43.42
N SER A 19 34.47 36.49 -44.27
CA SER A 19 33.85 36.53 -45.60
C SER A 19 34.83 36.42 -46.77
N SER A 20 34.23 36.29 -47.96
CA SER A 20 34.61 36.83 -49.28
C SER A 20 35.55 36.05 -50.22
N THR A 21 34.94 35.66 -51.35
CA THR A 21 35.36 35.85 -52.76
C THR A 21 36.67 35.23 -53.25
N ASP A 22 36.56 34.28 -54.20
CA ASP A 22 37.35 34.37 -55.43
C ASP A 22 36.76 33.55 -56.60
N SER A 23 37.15 33.99 -57.81
CA SER A 23 36.52 33.84 -59.13
C SER A 23 36.86 32.51 -59.87
N PRO A 24 36.18 32.19 -61.00
CA PRO A 24 36.20 30.87 -61.62
C PRO A 24 37.30 30.67 -62.70
N SER A 25 37.76 29.43 -62.86
CA SER A 25 38.67 28.97 -63.93
C SER A 25 37.89 28.39 -65.14
N PRO A 26 38.46 28.36 -66.35
CA PRO A 26 37.70 28.32 -67.59
C PRO A 26 37.22 26.94 -68.03
N ILE A 27 36.07 26.98 -68.72
CA ILE A 27 35.32 25.89 -69.33
C ILE A 27 36.08 25.37 -70.57
N ARG A 28 36.38 24.07 -70.60
CA ARG A 28 36.74 23.36 -71.84
C ARG A 28 35.45 22.86 -72.52
N CYS A 29 35.23 23.32 -73.75
CA CYS A 29 34.19 22.82 -74.65
C CYS A 29 34.37 21.32 -74.93
N LEU A 30 33.30 20.53 -74.76
CA LEU A 30 33.15 19.18 -75.30
C LEU A 30 31.88 19.12 -76.15
N HIS A 31 32.02 18.46 -77.30
CA HIS A 31 31.10 18.39 -78.44
C HIS A 31 29.68 17.88 -78.11
N PRO A 32 28.65 18.33 -78.88
CA PRO A 32 27.24 18.04 -78.64
C PRO A 32 26.77 16.77 -79.39
N GLU A 33 27.22 15.58 -78.99
CA GLU A 33 26.62 14.31 -79.49
C GLU A 33 26.32 13.27 -78.41
N SER A 34 26.66 13.53 -77.14
CA SER A 34 26.47 12.57 -76.04
C SER A 34 25.28 12.88 -75.10
N ALA A 35 24.62 14.03 -75.26
CA ALA A 35 23.54 14.46 -74.36
C ALA A 35 22.22 13.73 -74.58
N MET A 36 21.89 13.33 -75.81
CA MET A 36 20.62 12.62 -76.09
C MET A 36 20.62 11.16 -75.62
N LYS A 37 21.76 10.44 -75.63
CA LYS A 37 21.82 9.03 -75.19
C LYS A 37 21.80 8.86 -73.67
N ARG A 38 22.32 9.83 -72.90
CA ARG A 38 22.35 9.75 -71.43
C ARG A 38 20.97 9.98 -70.79
N SER A 39 20.13 10.83 -71.37
CA SER A 39 18.75 11.02 -70.90
C SER A 39 17.87 9.79 -71.16
N SER A 40 18.07 9.08 -72.28
CA SER A 40 17.31 7.86 -72.59
C SER A 40 17.66 6.68 -71.68
N ILE A 41 18.93 6.54 -71.28
CA ILE A 41 19.38 5.47 -70.36
C ILE A 41 18.93 5.75 -68.93
N ALA A 42 18.95 7.01 -68.48
CA ALA A 42 18.43 7.40 -67.16
C ALA A 42 16.91 7.19 -67.06
N LEU A 43 16.16 7.54 -68.12
CA LEU A 43 14.71 7.28 -68.19
C LEU A 43 14.40 5.77 -68.20
N ALA A 44 15.17 4.98 -68.94
CA ALA A 44 15.01 3.53 -68.99
C ALA A 44 15.37 2.83 -67.67
N PHE A 45 16.35 3.35 -66.92
CA PHE A 45 16.73 2.81 -65.61
C PHE A 45 15.69 3.13 -64.53
N VAL A 46 15.15 4.35 -64.52
CA VAL A 46 14.02 4.72 -63.64
C VAL A 46 12.76 3.93 -63.99
N ALA A 47 12.46 3.76 -65.30
CA ALA A 47 11.36 2.93 -65.75
C ALA A 47 11.57 1.44 -65.40
N GLY A 48 12.80 0.94 -65.44
CA GLY A 48 13.16 -0.42 -65.04
C GLY A 48 13.00 -0.65 -63.54
N ILE A 49 13.45 0.28 -62.69
CA ILE A 49 13.22 0.20 -61.23
C ILE A 49 11.74 0.31 -60.90
N ALA A 50 10.99 1.21 -61.57
CA ALA A 50 9.55 1.32 -61.39
C ALA A 50 8.82 0.05 -61.84
N ALA A 51 9.22 -0.57 -62.96
CA ALA A 51 8.66 -1.83 -63.42
C ALA A 51 8.98 -2.98 -62.45
N ILE A 52 10.21 -3.05 -61.93
CA ILE A 52 10.60 -4.06 -60.92
C ILE A 52 9.82 -3.85 -59.63
N ALA A 53 9.68 -2.61 -59.13
CA ALA A 53 8.87 -2.30 -57.95
C ALA A 53 7.39 -2.61 -58.15
N THR A 54 6.86 -2.37 -59.36
CA THR A 54 5.47 -2.69 -59.72
C THR A 54 5.26 -4.20 -59.76
N VAL A 55 6.17 -4.94 -60.39
CA VAL A 55 6.15 -6.41 -60.43
C VAL A 55 6.29 -6.99 -59.02
N PHE A 56 7.17 -6.43 -58.17
CA PHE A 56 7.32 -6.83 -56.76
C PHE A 56 6.05 -6.54 -55.94
N TYR A 57 5.37 -5.41 -56.21
CA TYR A 57 4.10 -5.05 -55.58
C TYR A 57 2.97 -6.02 -55.95
N PHE A 58 2.91 -6.48 -57.21
CA PHE A 58 1.92 -7.46 -57.67
C PHE A 58 2.26 -8.92 -57.29
N LEU A 59 3.52 -9.22 -56.95
CA LEU A 59 3.97 -10.55 -56.50
C LEU A 59 3.85 -10.75 -54.98
N MET A 60 3.76 -9.67 -54.19
CA MET A 60 3.52 -9.75 -52.75
C MET A 60 2.03 -10.01 -52.46
N PRO A 61 1.68 -10.96 -51.58
CA PRO A 61 0.30 -11.16 -51.14
C PRO A 61 -0.24 -9.87 -50.52
N GLN A 62 -1.21 -9.25 -51.18
CA GLN A 62 -1.83 -8.02 -50.69
C GLN A 62 -2.70 -8.33 -49.47
N GLU A 63 -2.61 -7.49 -48.44
CA GLU A 63 -3.47 -7.58 -47.26
C GLU A 63 -4.95 -7.51 -47.71
N PRO A 64 -5.82 -8.43 -47.28
CA PRO A 64 -7.25 -8.34 -47.59
C PRO A 64 -7.81 -7.01 -47.12
N GLU A 65 -8.60 -6.32 -47.97
CA GLU A 65 -9.13 -4.99 -47.68
C GLU A 65 -9.95 -4.95 -46.37
N SER A 66 -10.65 -6.04 -46.01
CA SER A 66 -11.36 -6.19 -44.74
C SER A 66 -10.42 -6.20 -43.52
N ARG A 67 -9.26 -6.85 -43.61
CA ARG A 67 -8.23 -6.85 -42.56
C ARG A 67 -7.53 -5.50 -42.44
N LYS A 68 -7.18 -4.91 -43.59
CA LYS A 68 -6.60 -3.56 -43.67
C LYS A 68 -7.54 -2.53 -43.04
N ALA A 69 -8.84 -2.58 -43.36
CA ALA A 69 -9.86 -1.71 -42.78
C ALA A 69 -9.96 -1.90 -41.26
N ALA A 70 -9.92 -3.14 -40.76
CA ALA A 70 -9.92 -3.43 -39.33
C ALA A 70 -8.69 -2.84 -38.62
N ARG A 71 -7.50 -3.03 -39.20
CA ARG A 71 -6.23 -2.50 -38.65
C ARG A 71 -6.20 -0.97 -38.62
N ILE A 72 -6.66 -0.31 -39.68
CA ILE A 72 -6.77 1.15 -39.74
C ILE A 72 -7.77 1.64 -38.69
N ALA A 73 -8.97 1.05 -38.64
CA ALA A 73 -9.97 1.42 -37.64
C ALA A 73 -9.45 1.22 -36.20
N TYR A 74 -8.65 0.19 -35.96
CA TYR A 74 -8.00 -0.03 -34.67
C TYR A 74 -6.98 1.08 -34.36
N GLY A 75 -6.09 1.40 -35.30
CA GLY A 75 -5.12 2.50 -35.14
C GLY A 75 -5.76 3.87 -34.93
N GLU A 76 -6.93 4.12 -35.53
CA GLU A 76 -7.75 5.32 -35.33
C GLU A 76 -8.61 5.28 -34.06
N LYS A 77 -8.45 4.26 -33.22
CA LYS A 77 -9.23 4.05 -31.98
C LYS A 77 -10.74 3.89 -32.19
N GLN A 78 -11.17 3.54 -33.40
CA GLN A 78 -12.57 3.23 -33.73
C GLN A 78 -12.86 1.76 -33.41
N TRP A 79 -12.80 1.40 -32.13
CA TRP A 79 -12.82 0.00 -31.66
C TRP A 79 -14.01 -0.81 -32.17
N ALA A 80 -15.22 -0.23 -32.15
CA ALA A 80 -16.42 -0.90 -32.64
C ALA A 80 -16.35 -1.18 -34.16
N ARG A 81 -15.80 -0.25 -34.94
CA ARG A 81 -15.58 -0.44 -36.37
C ARG A 81 -14.51 -1.49 -36.63
N ALA A 82 -13.39 -1.43 -35.90
CA ALA A 82 -12.33 -2.43 -35.98
C ALA A 82 -12.86 -3.85 -35.71
N PHE A 83 -13.70 -3.99 -34.67
CA PHE A 83 -14.37 -5.24 -34.33
C PHE A 83 -15.25 -5.74 -35.49
N ASN A 84 -16.06 -4.86 -36.09
CA ASN A 84 -16.97 -5.24 -37.18
C ASN A 84 -16.21 -5.65 -38.46
N GLU A 85 -15.16 -4.90 -38.84
CA GLU A 85 -14.35 -5.22 -40.02
C GLU A 85 -13.54 -6.51 -39.84
N ALA A 86 -12.97 -6.72 -38.65
CA ALA A 86 -12.30 -7.97 -38.32
C ALA A 86 -13.29 -9.15 -38.35
N SER A 87 -14.49 -8.97 -37.79
CA SER A 87 -15.55 -9.98 -37.84
C SER A 87 -15.99 -10.30 -39.27
N ARG A 88 -16.03 -9.30 -40.15
CA ARG A 88 -16.31 -9.48 -41.58
C ARG A 88 -15.24 -10.33 -42.25
N ARG A 89 -13.96 -10.02 -42.01
CA ARG A 89 -12.83 -10.82 -42.52
C ARG A 89 -12.91 -12.28 -42.06
N LEU A 90 -13.29 -12.53 -40.81
CA LEU A 90 -13.39 -13.88 -40.26
C LEU A 90 -14.57 -14.69 -40.79
N LYS A 91 -15.61 -14.03 -41.34
CA LYS A 91 -16.65 -14.73 -42.11
C LYS A 91 -16.14 -15.18 -43.47
N GLU A 92 -15.27 -14.39 -44.10
CA GLU A 92 -14.62 -14.72 -45.38
C GLU A 92 -13.55 -15.81 -45.20
N ASP A 93 -12.79 -15.75 -44.10
CA ASP A 93 -11.76 -16.71 -43.74
C ASP A 93 -11.67 -16.91 -42.22
N PRO A 94 -12.30 -17.97 -41.70
CA PRO A 94 -12.26 -18.29 -40.28
C PRO A 94 -10.86 -18.68 -39.75
N LYS A 95 -9.85 -18.84 -40.61
CA LYS A 95 -8.48 -19.19 -40.21
C LYS A 95 -7.53 -17.99 -40.20
N ASP A 96 -7.98 -16.79 -40.56
CA ASP A 96 -7.16 -15.58 -40.53
C ASP A 96 -6.86 -15.17 -39.06
N THR A 97 -5.66 -15.52 -38.60
CA THR A 97 -5.21 -15.29 -37.22
C THR A 97 -5.02 -13.81 -36.90
N ASP A 98 -4.62 -13.00 -37.88
CA ASP A 98 -4.41 -11.56 -37.68
C ASP A 98 -5.75 -10.83 -37.51
N ALA A 99 -6.75 -11.23 -38.31
CA ALA A 99 -8.11 -10.73 -38.13
C ALA A 99 -8.73 -11.22 -36.82
N ARG A 100 -8.45 -12.47 -36.38
CA ARG A 100 -8.83 -12.98 -35.05
C ARG A 100 -8.23 -12.14 -33.93
N LEU A 101 -6.95 -11.82 -34.01
CA LEU A 101 -6.25 -10.98 -33.04
C LEU A 101 -6.84 -9.57 -32.99
N LEU A 102 -7.04 -8.92 -34.14
CA LEU A 102 -7.68 -7.59 -34.22
C LEU A 102 -9.10 -7.62 -33.64
N GLN A 103 -9.88 -8.67 -33.91
CA GLN A 103 -11.21 -8.84 -33.34
C GLN A 103 -11.15 -8.98 -31.80
N ALA A 104 -10.22 -9.79 -31.28
CA ALA A 104 -10.04 -9.99 -29.84
C ALA A 104 -9.63 -8.68 -29.14
N ARG A 105 -8.65 -7.95 -29.71
CA ARG A 105 -8.23 -6.63 -29.21
C ARG A 105 -9.36 -5.63 -29.22
N ALA A 106 -10.06 -5.50 -30.36
CA ALA A 106 -11.17 -4.58 -30.49
C ALA A 106 -12.32 -4.92 -29.53
N ALA A 107 -12.62 -6.21 -29.34
CA ALA A 107 -13.61 -6.68 -28.37
C ALA A 107 -13.23 -6.29 -26.93
N ALA A 108 -11.96 -6.46 -26.54
CA ALA A 108 -11.45 -6.07 -25.23
C ALA A 108 -11.60 -4.55 -24.99
N ARG A 109 -11.32 -3.73 -26.01
CA ARG A 109 -11.41 -2.26 -25.97
C ARG A 109 -12.85 -1.74 -25.86
N ILE A 110 -13.84 -2.52 -26.28
CA ILE A 110 -15.29 -2.21 -26.11
C ILE A 110 -15.92 -3.00 -24.96
N GLU A 111 -15.10 -3.56 -24.06
CA GLU A 111 -15.52 -4.28 -22.85
C GLU A 111 -16.43 -5.49 -23.11
N ARG A 112 -16.27 -6.15 -24.27
CA ARG A 112 -16.88 -7.45 -24.58
C ARG A 112 -15.99 -8.57 -24.05
N ASP A 113 -15.79 -8.58 -22.74
CA ASP A 113 -14.75 -9.34 -22.03
C ASP A 113 -14.80 -10.86 -22.30
N ALA A 114 -15.96 -11.48 -22.15
CA ALA A 114 -16.12 -12.93 -22.38
C ALA A 114 -15.78 -13.32 -23.84
N PHE A 115 -16.23 -12.51 -24.80
CA PHE A 115 -15.93 -12.73 -26.21
C PHE A 115 -14.45 -12.54 -26.49
N ALA A 116 -13.83 -11.50 -25.94
CA ALA A 116 -12.42 -11.22 -26.15
C ALA A 116 -11.54 -12.37 -25.66
N LEU A 117 -11.80 -12.90 -24.45
CA LEU A 117 -11.06 -14.06 -23.92
C LEU A 117 -11.23 -15.31 -24.79
N GLU A 118 -12.45 -15.58 -25.26
CA GLU A 118 -12.69 -16.70 -26.18
C GLU A 118 -11.90 -16.52 -27.48
N ALA A 119 -11.93 -15.32 -28.07
CA ALA A 119 -11.21 -15.01 -29.29
C ALA A 119 -9.69 -15.09 -29.12
N TYR A 120 -9.14 -14.64 -27.99
CA TYR A 120 -7.73 -14.84 -27.65
C TYR A 120 -7.38 -16.32 -27.47
N GLY A 121 -8.27 -17.12 -26.87
CA GLY A 121 -8.09 -18.56 -26.68
C GLY A 121 -8.10 -19.38 -27.98
N GLN A 122 -8.66 -18.82 -29.06
CA GLN A 122 -8.68 -19.45 -30.39
C GLN A 122 -7.42 -19.13 -31.23
N LEU A 123 -6.50 -18.29 -30.74
CA LEU A 123 -5.25 -18.02 -31.43
C LEU A 123 -4.28 -19.21 -31.25
N PRO A 124 -3.52 -19.57 -32.30
CA PRO A 124 -2.60 -20.72 -32.23
C PRO A 124 -1.44 -20.49 -31.26
N ASN A 125 -1.05 -19.23 -31.06
CA ASN A 125 -0.01 -18.82 -30.12
C ASN A 125 -0.62 -17.93 -29.05
N ARG A 126 -0.10 -18.05 -27.82
CA ARG A 126 -0.50 -17.14 -26.75
C ARG A 126 -0.04 -15.72 -27.07
N PRO A 127 -0.84 -14.70 -26.76
CA PRO A 127 -0.41 -13.32 -26.96
C PRO A 127 0.72 -12.95 -25.99
N GLU A 128 1.81 -12.40 -26.53
CA GLU A 128 3.00 -12.00 -25.75
C GLU A 128 3.35 -10.52 -25.90
N SER A 129 2.67 -9.79 -26.79
CA SER A 129 2.88 -8.34 -26.90
C SER A 129 2.37 -7.63 -25.65
N ALA A 130 3.00 -6.51 -25.27
CA ALA A 130 2.58 -5.73 -24.12
C ALA A 130 1.10 -5.29 -24.20
N GLU A 131 0.61 -4.93 -25.39
CA GLU A 131 -0.80 -4.59 -25.61
C GLU A 131 -1.73 -5.76 -25.31
N ASP A 132 -1.40 -6.96 -25.80
CA ASP A 132 -2.28 -8.12 -25.59
C ASP A 132 -2.28 -8.59 -24.13
N LEU A 133 -1.09 -8.61 -23.51
CA LEU A 133 -0.94 -8.93 -22.09
C LEU A 133 -1.74 -7.94 -21.23
N TYR A 134 -1.68 -6.64 -21.56
CA TYR A 134 -2.49 -5.61 -20.92
C TYR A 134 -3.99 -5.86 -21.09
N LEU A 135 -4.45 -6.10 -22.32
CA LEU A 135 -5.88 -6.28 -22.60
C LEU A 135 -6.42 -7.50 -21.88
N VAL A 136 -5.75 -8.66 -21.98
CA VAL A 136 -6.15 -9.89 -21.28
C VAL A 136 -6.08 -9.69 -19.76
N GLY A 137 -4.97 -9.14 -19.24
CA GLY A 137 -4.81 -8.88 -17.82
C GLY A 137 -5.90 -7.96 -17.25
N SER A 138 -6.23 -6.88 -17.96
CA SER A 138 -7.29 -5.95 -17.56
C SER A 138 -8.68 -6.61 -17.53
N ILE A 139 -8.98 -7.51 -18.48
CA ILE A 139 -10.22 -8.29 -18.50
C ILE A 139 -10.28 -9.19 -17.27
N LEU A 140 -9.20 -9.92 -16.95
CA LEU A 140 -9.15 -10.81 -15.79
C LEU A 140 -9.40 -10.04 -14.49
N VAL A 141 -8.80 -8.85 -14.34
CA VAL A 141 -9.08 -7.96 -13.20
C VAL A 141 -10.57 -7.58 -13.12
N ARG A 142 -11.19 -7.15 -14.24
CA ARG A 142 -12.63 -6.80 -14.26
C ARG A 142 -13.54 -7.98 -13.91
N MET A 143 -13.13 -9.20 -14.25
CA MET A 143 -13.84 -10.43 -13.93
C MET A 143 -13.58 -10.96 -12.50
N GLY A 144 -12.84 -10.21 -11.66
CA GLY A 144 -12.53 -10.60 -10.29
C GLY A 144 -11.35 -11.58 -10.16
N ARG A 145 -10.67 -11.92 -11.26
CA ARG A 145 -9.47 -12.77 -11.29
C ARG A 145 -8.20 -11.92 -11.13
N GLY A 146 -8.14 -11.17 -10.04
CA GLY A 146 -7.13 -10.14 -9.81
C GLY A 146 -5.67 -10.64 -9.86
N ALA A 147 -5.37 -11.79 -9.26
CA ALA A 147 -4.01 -12.32 -9.19
C ALA A 147 -3.46 -12.71 -10.58
N GLU A 148 -4.27 -13.41 -11.39
CA GLU A 148 -3.89 -13.76 -12.77
C GLU A 148 -3.78 -12.50 -13.65
N GLY A 149 -4.66 -11.52 -13.42
CA GLY A 149 -4.58 -10.23 -14.08
C GLY A 149 -3.30 -9.46 -13.75
N GLU A 150 -2.90 -9.40 -12.48
CA GLU A 150 -1.67 -8.76 -12.00
C GLU A 150 -0.43 -9.37 -12.66
N GLU A 151 -0.37 -10.70 -12.78
CA GLU A 151 0.74 -11.41 -13.42
C GLU A 151 0.91 -10.97 -14.89
N LEU A 152 -0.18 -10.98 -15.66
CA LEU A 152 -0.14 -10.57 -17.06
C LEU A 152 0.18 -9.09 -17.23
N LEU A 153 -0.37 -8.23 -16.38
CA LEU A 153 -0.09 -6.79 -16.39
C LEU A 153 1.37 -6.49 -16.02
N THR A 154 1.95 -7.21 -15.07
CA THR A 154 3.37 -7.09 -14.71
C THR A 154 4.24 -7.47 -15.90
N ARG A 155 3.95 -8.61 -16.53
CA ARG A 155 4.63 -9.02 -17.77
C ARG A 155 4.46 -8.00 -18.89
N ALA A 156 3.29 -7.38 -19.04
CA ALA A 156 3.08 -6.33 -20.05
C ALA A 156 4.04 -5.15 -19.85
N VAL A 157 4.19 -4.69 -18.60
CA VAL A 157 5.10 -3.59 -18.24
C VAL A 157 6.57 -4.00 -18.36
N ASP A 158 6.91 -5.25 -18.07
CA ASP A 158 8.29 -5.73 -18.23
C ASP A 158 8.66 -5.94 -19.72
N THR A 159 7.70 -6.33 -20.55
CA THR A 159 7.87 -6.45 -22.01
C THR A 159 8.04 -5.08 -22.66
N ASP A 160 7.21 -4.10 -22.29
CA ASP A 160 7.34 -2.72 -22.78
C ASP A 160 7.07 -1.72 -21.63
N PRO A 161 8.13 -1.23 -20.96
CA PRO A 161 7.99 -0.24 -19.90
C PRO A 161 7.38 1.09 -20.35
N ALA A 162 7.40 1.39 -21.66
CA ALA A 162 6.80 2.60 -22.22
C ALA A 162 5.33 2.40 -22.61
N HIS A 163 4.77 1.19 -22.45
CA HIS A 163 3.35 0.95 -22.69
C HIS A 163 2.49 1.62 -21.61
N ASP A 164 2.05 2.84 -21.91
CA ASP A 164 1.38 3.74 -20.97
C ASP A 164 0.15 3.13 -20.28
N GLU A 165 -0.76 2.50 -21.05
CA GLU A 165 -1.98 1.94 -20.47
C GLU A 165 -1.71 0.76 -19.51
N ALA A 166 -0.71 -0.07 -19.82
CA ALA A 166 -0.33 -1.22 -18.99
C ALA A 166 0.22 -0.76 -17.64
N ALA A 167 1.19 0.16 -17.67
CA ALA A 167 1.81 0.69 -16.47
C ALA A 167 0.84 1.53 -15.63
N GLY A 168 -0.02 2.33 -16.28
CA GLY A 168 -1.07 3.11 -15.62
C GLY A 168 -2.10 2.21 -14.93
N PHE A 169 -2.60 1.19 -15.62
CA PHE A 169 -3.57 0.26 -15.05
C PHE A 169 -2.97 -0.55 -13.90
N LEU A 170 -1.75 -1.09 -14.08
CA LEU A 170 -1.07 -1.88 -13.05
C LEU A 170 -0.79 -1.06 -11.79
N SER A 171 -0.24 0.16 -11.94
CA SER A 171 0.05 1.02 -10.77
C SER A 171 -1.22 1.36 -9.97
N GLN A 172 -2.32 1.69 -10.65
CA GLN A 172 -3.60 1.96 -10.00
C GLN A 172 -4.22 0.69 -9.38
N PHE A 173 -4.08 -0.46 -10.04
CA PHE A 173 -4.52 -1.75 -9.49
C PHE A 173 -3.75 -2.10 -8.21
N LEU A 174 -2.42 -2.00 -8.23
CA LEU A 174 -1.56 -2.26 -7.07
C LEU A 174 -1.88 -1.29 -5.92
N PHE A 175 -2.04 0.00 -6.21
CA PHE A 175 -2.41 1.00 -5.20
C PHE A 175 -3.74 0.67 -4.52
N ARG A 176 -4.79 0.32 -5.27
CA ARG A 176 -6.11 -0.07 -4.71
C ARG A 176 -6.03 -1.34 -3.85
N ASN A 177 -5.10 -2.24 -4.17
CA ASN A 177 -4.84 -3.45 -3.39
C ASN A 177 -3.81 -3.24 -2.27
N ARG A 178 -3.50 -1.98 -1.92
CA ARG A 178 -2.55 -1.60 -0.85
C ARG A 178 -1.13 -2.13 -1.03
N ARG A 179 -0.74 -2.41 -2.28
CA ARG A 179 0.62 -2.78 -2.70
C ARG A 179 1.39 -1.52 -3.09
N PHE A 180 1.60 -0.64 -2.11
CA PHE A 180 2.10 0.73 -2.31
C PHE A 180 3.51 0.79 -2.88
N GLU A 181 4.43 -0.08 -2.45
CA GLU A 181 5.81 -0.13 -2.94
C GLU A 181 5.89 -0.63 -4.38
N ALA A 182 5.12 -1.67 -4.69
CA ALA A 182 4.98 -2.16 -6.05
C ALA A 182 4.34 -1.09 -6.96
N ALA A 183 3.26 -0.44 -6.49
CA ALA A 183 2.59 0.64 -7.21
C ALA A 183 3.55 1.82 -7.48
N GLY A 184 4.33 2.23 -6.47
CA GLY A 184 5.29 3.32 -6.58
C GLY A 184 6.43 2.99 -7.54
N THR A 185 6.89 1.74 -7.54
CA THR A 185 7.91 1.27 -8.50
C THR A 185 7.40 1.32 -9.93
N THR A 186 6.19 0.80 -10.19
CA THR A 186 5.56 0.86 -11.52
C THR A 186 5.29 2.31 -11.96
N ALA A 187 4.79 3.16 -11.06
CA ALA A 187 4.54 4.57 -11.34
C ALA A 187 5.84 5.34 -11.65
N ARG A 188 6.95 5.09 -10.93
CA ARG A 188 8.26 5.69 -11.25
C ARG A 188 8.79 5.23 -12.61
N LYS A 189 8.63 3.94 -12.97
CA LYS A 189 8.99 3.44 -14.31
C LYS A 189 8.20 4.18 -15.40
N ARG A 190 6.88 4.30 -15.23
CA ARG A 190 6.01 5.04 -16.17
C ARG A 190 6.43 6.51 -16.31
N LEU A 191 6.72 7.17 -15.21
CA LEU A 191 7.12 8.57 -15.22
C LEU A 191 8.52 8.80 -15.84
N ALA A 192 9.41 7.81 -15.74
CA ALA A 192 10.70 7.85 -16.43
C ALA A 192 10.53 7.76 -17.96
N ALA A 193 9.58 6.95 -18.44
CA ALA A 193 9.25 6.85 -19.86
C ALA A 193 8.45 8.05 -20.38
N ASN A 194 7.53 8.59 -19.57
CA ASN A 194 6.72 9.76 -19.89
C ASN A 194 6.78 10.81 -18.75
N PRO A 195 7.81 11.68 -18.72
CA PRO A 195 7.94 12.70 -17.68
C PRO A 195 6.82 13.75 -17.66
N ALA A 196 5.96 13.83 -18.68
CA ALA A 196 4.83 14.76 -18.72
C ALA A 196 3.54 14.16 -18.11
N ASP A 197 3.59 12.93 -17.60
CA ASP A 197 2.41 12.24 -17.05
C ASP A 197 2.06 12.73 -15.63
N ASP A 198 1.22 13.75 -15.59
CA ASP A 198 0.69 14.35 -14.37
C ASP A 198 -0.18 13.39 -13.55
N ALA A 199 -0.89 12.48 -14.21
CA ALA A 199 -1.72 11.48 -13.52
C ALA A 199 -0.87 10.57 -12.65
N THR A 200 0.25 10.11 -13.19
CA THR A 200 1.21 9.29 -12.46
C THR A 200 1.90 10.06 -11.33
N ARG A 201 2.17 11.36 -11.50
CA ARG A 201 2.71 12.20 -10.41
C ARG A 201 1.75 12.31 -9.23
N VAL A 202 0.47 12.54 -9.51
CA VAL A 202 -0.56 12.60 -8.45
C VAL A 202 -0.77 11.23 -7.80
N LEU A 203 -0.71 10.14 -8.57
CA LEU A 203 -0.73 8.79 -8.01
C LEU A 203 0.47 8.53 -7.09
N LEU A 204 1.69 8.93 -7.47
CA LEU A 204 2.87 8.84 -6.61
C LEU A 204 2.70 9.64 -5.31
N ALA A 205 2.18 10.85 -5.38
CA ALA A 205 1.88 11.64 -4.18
C ALA A 205 0.91 10.92 -3.24
N ARG A 206 -0.13 10.25 -3.78
CA ARG A 206 -1.07 9.46 -2.97
C ARG A 206 -0.46 8.19 -2.39
N ILE A 207 0.46 7.56 -3.12
CA ILE A 207 1.24 6.41 -2.64
C ILE A 207 2.08 6.86 -1.44
N HIS A 208 2.83 7.95 -1.57
CA HIS A 208 3.66 8.51 -0.50
C HIS A 208 2.84 8.96 0.72
N ASP A 209 1.64 9.50 0.51
CA ASP A 209 0.72 9.84 1.60
C ASP A 209 0.27 8.59 2.36
N SER A 210 0.03 7.48 1.63
CA SER A 210 -0.37 6.19 2.20
C SER A 210 0.78 5.46 2.91
N THR A 211 2.03 5.81 2.61
CA THR A 211 3.25 5.25 3.22
C THR A 211 3.87 6.15 4.29
N PHE A 212 3.19 7.23 4.71
CA PHE A 212 3.67 8.18 5.72
C PHE A 212 4.98 8.87 5.33
N GLU A 213 5.06 9.38 4.10
CA GLU A 213 6.24 10.05 3.54
C GLU A 213 5.90 11.49 3.10
N PRO A 214 5.60 12.41 4.04
CA PRO A 214 5.09 13.75 3.74
C PRO A 214 6.02 14.60 2.87
N GLU A 215 7.34 14.46 2.99
CA GLU A 215 8.31 15.15 2.13
C GLU A 215 8.19 14.73 0.66
N GLU A 216 7.96 13.44 0.43
CA GLU A 216 7.80 12.89 -0.92
C GLU A 216 6.49 13.36 -1.55
N VAL A 217 5.41 13.43 -0.76
CA VAL A 217 4.12 14.01 -1.19
C VAL A 217 4.30 15.45 -1.65
N ILE A 218 4.93 16.28 -0.82
CA ILE A 218 5.17 17.68 -1.14
C ILE A 218 5.98 17.81 -2.42
N ARG A 219 7.06 17.04 -2.57
CA ARG A 219 7.91 17.11 -3.76
C ARG A 219 7.16 16.72 -5.03
N SER A 220 6.38 15.64 -5.00
CA SER A 220 5.60 15.20 -6.16
C SER A 220 4.56 16.23 -6.58
N LEU A 221 3.90 16.89 -5.61
CA LEU A 221 2.85 17.86 -5.88
C LEU A 221 3.39 19.26 -6.22
N ASP A 222 4.48 19.71 -5.61
CA ASP A 222 5.17 20.96 -5.98
C ASP A 222 5.65 20.88 -7.43
N ASP A 223 6.19 19.73 -7.84
CA ASP A 223 6.58 19.49 -9.22
C ASP A 223 5.39 19.47 -10.19
N TRP A 224 4.25 18.89 -9.79
CA TRP A 224 3.00 18.95 -10.56
C TRP A 224 2.51 20.39 -10.72
N MET A 225 2.51 21.19 -9.64
CA MET A 225 2.12 22.60 -9.65
C MET A 225 2.99 23.44 -10.58
N ALA A 226 4.31 23.19 -10.59
CA ALA A 226 5.25 23.91 -11.46
C ALA A 226 5.00 23.65 -12.95
N ARG A 227 4.50 22.46 -13.32
CA ARG A 227 4.18 22.07 -14.70
C ARG A 227 2.80 22.54 -15.14
N ASN A 228 1.92 22.81 -14.18
CA ASN A 228 0.53 23.21 -14.41
C ASN A 228 0.30 24.65 -13.92
N PRO A 229 0.80 25.68 -14.63
CA PRO A 229 0.65 27.08 -14.21
C PRO A 229 -0.81 27.58 -14.25
N HIS A 230 -1.71 26.85 -14.92
CA HIS A 230 -3.15 27.11 -14.96
C HIS A 230 -3.94 25.84 -14.57
N PRO A 231 -3.82 25.38 -13.32
CA PRO A 231 -4.35 24.08 -12.90
C PRO A 231 -5.88 24.05 -12.79
N GLU A 232 -6.52 25.22 -12.83
CA GLU A 232 -7.98 25.39 -12.79
C GLU A 232 -8.69 24.76 -14.00
N THR A 233 -7.96 24.49 -15.10
CA THR A 233 -8.49 23.85 -16.30
C THR A 233 -8.22 22.34 -16.35
N SER A 234 -7.71 21.75 -15.27
CA SER A 234 -7.42 20.31 -15.19
C SER A 234 -8.69 19.46 -15.18
N SER A 235 -8.57 18.19 -15.57
CA SER A 235 -9.71 17.26 -15.60
C SER A 235 -10.28 17.04 -14.19
N ALA A 236 -11.51 16.54 -14.09
CA ALA A 236 -12.18 16.26 -12.82
C ALA A 236 -11.40 15.30 -11.89
N GLU A 237 -10.48 14.51 -12.45
CA GLU A 237 -9.59 13.59 -11.73
C GLU A 237 -8.44 14.32 -11.00
N PHE A 238 -8.08 15.54 -11.43
CA PHE A 238 -6.97 16.35 -10.90
C PHE A 238 -7.42 17.69 -10.34
N ARG A 239 -8.62 17.74 -9.74
CA ARG A 239 -9.15 18.95 -9.10
C ARG A 239 -8.10 19.63 -8.22
N ILE A 240 -7.73 20.85 -8.60
CA ILE A 240 -6.69 21.64 -7.95
C ILE A 240 -6.92 21.80 -6.45
N GLU A 241 -8.18 21.86 -6.02
CA GLU A 241 -8.56 21.93 -4.60
C GLU A 241 -8.08 20.69 -3.83
N THR A 242 -8.14 19.51 -4.45
CA THR A 242 -7.67 18.26 -3.83
C THR A 242 -6.16 18.29 -3.65
N ILE A 243 -5.42 18.75 -4.68
CA ILE A 243 -3.96 18.86 -4.65
C ILE A 243 -3.51 19.85 -3.58
N ARG A 244 -4.11 21.04 -3.54
CA ARG A 244 -3.78 22.09 -2.57
C ARG A 244 -4.04 21.66 -1.13
N LYS A 245 -5.15 20.97 -0.86
CA LYS A 245 -5.45 20.43 0.47
C LYS A 245 -4.47 19.32 0.87
N LEU A 246 -4.08 18.45 -0.06
CA LEU A 246 -3.09 17.41 0.18
C LEU A 246 -1.69 17.99 0.49
N LEU A 247 -1.28 19.04 -0.23
CA LEU A 247 -0.07 19.83 0.07
C LEU A 247 -0.15 20.46 1.46
N ALA A 248 -1.24 21.16 1.76
CA ALA A 248 -1.43 21.83 3.04
C ALA A 248 -1.37 20.84 4.22
N ARG A 249 -2.04 19.68 4.12
CA ARG A 249 -1.96 18.61 5.12
C ARG A 249 -0.53 18.16 5.38
N ASN A 250 0.25 17.91 4.31
CA ASN A 250 1.60 17.39 4.45
C ASN A 250 2.60 18.47 4.93
N HIS A 251 2.39 19.74 4.58
CA HIS A 251 3.13 20.85 5.20
C HIS A 251 2.86 20.93 6.71
N LEU A 252 1.61 20.77 7.15
CA LEU A 252 1.28 20.77 8.57
C LEU A 252 1.86 19.56 9.32
N ARG A 253 1.93 18.38 8.69
CA ARG A 253 2.63 17.20 9.24
C ARG A 253 4.12 17.44 9.47
N LEU A 254 4.73 18.32 8.67
CA LEU A 254 6.12 18.75 8.82
C LEU A 254 6.30 20.03 9.64
N HIS A 255 5.22 20.51 10.28
CA HIS A 255 5.22 21.78 11.03
C HIS A 255 5.66 22.98 10.19
N GLN A 256 5.14 23.10 8.96
CA GLN A 256 5.41 24.19 8.01
C GLN A 256 4.11 25.00 7.74
N PRO A 257 3.56 25.70 8.74
CA PRO A 257 2.22 26.27 8.64
C PRO A 257 2.09 27.41 7.62
N GLU A 258 3.13 28.22 7.38
CA GLU A 258 3.11 29.28 6.37
C GLU A 258 2.99 28.69 4.96
N ARG A 259 3.72 27.60 4.69
CA ARG A 259 3.62 26.88 3.42
C ARG A 259 2.25 26.24 3.29
N ALA A 260 1.70 25.69 4.36
CA ALA A 260 0.34 25.14 4.35
C ALA A 260 -0.70 26.18 3.95
N ILE A 261 -0.66 27.39 4.53
CA ILE A 261 -1.54 28.51 4.16
C ILE A 261 -1.32 28.90 2.69
N ALA A 262 -0.06 29.01 2.26
CA ALA A 262 0.26 29.34 0.87
C ALA A 262 -0.31 28.30 -0.12
N SER A 263 -0.25 27.01 0.22
CA SER A 263 -0.83 25.94 -0.59
C SER A 263 -2.35 26.04 -0.70
N LEU A 264 -3.06 26.42 0.37
CA LEU A 264 -4.52 26.61 0.33
C LEU A 264 -4.90 27.79 -0.58
N GLY A 265 -4.11 28.86 -0.60
CA GLY A 265 -4.40 30.06 -1.37
C GLY A 265 -5.80 30.61 -1.05
N ASN A 266 -6.55 31.03 -2.07
CA ASN A 266 -7.89 31.60 -1.87
C ASN A 266 -8.95 30.60 -1.37
N PHE A 267 -8.64 29.29 -1.34
CA PHE A 267 -9.58 28.25 -0.89
C PHE A 267 -9.75 28.21 0.63
N GLU A 268 -8.89 28.89 1.39
CA GLU A 268 -8.96 28.92 2.86
C GLU A 268 -10.32 29.39 3.41
N ARG A 269 -11.18 30.02 2.59
CA ARG A 269 -12.49 30.57 2.99
C ARG A 269 -13.71 29.89 2.36
N THR A 270 -13.51 28.88 1.51
CA THR A 270 -14.59 28.40 0.62
C THR A 270 -15.13 27.03 0.99
N ASP A 271 -14.31 26.16 1.58
CA ASP A 271 -14.73 24.80 1.94
C ASP A 271 -14.31 24.41 3.35
N ARG A 272 -15.10 23.50 3.94
CA ARG A 272 -14.93 23.02 5.32
C ARG A 272 -13.53 22.50 5.64
N GLU A 273 -12.93 21.74 4.73
CA GLU A 273 -11.63 21.14 4.98
C GLU A 273 -10.52 22.19 4.90
N SER A 274 -10.52 23.05 3.89
CA SER A 274 -9.54 24.15 3.79
C SER A 274 -9.61 25.09 4.99
N LEU A 275 -10.81 25.44 5.47
CA LEU A 275 -10.99 26.22 6.70
C LEU A 275 -10.40 25.50 7.92
N TRP A 276 -10.60 24.19 8.03
CA TRP A 276 -10.02 23.39 9.11
C TRP A 276 -8.49 23.31 9.04
N LEU A 277 -7.92 23.09 7.84
CA LEU A 277 -6.47 23.10 7.63
C LEU A 277 -5.87 24.47 7.93
N ALA A 278 -6.54 25.55 7.53
CA ALA A 278 -6.13 26.91 7.88
C ALA A 278 -6.14 27.12 9.39
N SER A 279 -7.18 26.65 10.11
CA SER A 279 -7.20 26.65 11.58
C SER A 279 -5.97 25.98 12.18
N ARG A 280 -5.55 24.83 11.65
CA ARG A 280 -4.34 24.12 12.11
C ARG A 280 -3.05 24.86 11.83
N ALA A 281 -2.95 25.50 10.66
CA ALA A 281 -1.81 26.35 10.37
C ALA A 281 -1.73 27.53 11.35
N LYS A 282 -2.85 28.19 11.63
CA LYS A 282 -2.91 29.29 12.61
C LYS A 282 -2.58 28.80 14.02
N LEU A 283 -2.99 27.60 14.39
CA LEU A 283 -2.64 26.98 15.66
C LEU A 283 -1.12 26.78 15.77
N GLN A 284 -0.47 26.18 14.76
CA GLN A 284 0.98 25.99 14.73
C GLN A 284 1.75 27.32 14.71
N LEU A 285 1.15 28.40 14.19
CA LEU A 285 1.71 29.76 14.24
C LEU A 285 1.53 30.47 15.59
N GLY A 286 0.86 29.86 16.57
CA GLY A 286 0.50 30.50 17.84
C GLY A 286 -0.61 31.55 17.72
N LYS A 287 -1.29 31.64 16.57
CA LYS A 287 -2.36 32.60 16.29
C LYS A 287 -3.70 32.10 16.81
N LYS A 288 -3.83 32.02 18.14
CA LYS A 288 -4.97 31.42 18.85
C LYS A 288 -6.34 31.90 18.34
N THR A 289 -6.55 33.21 18.29
CA THR A 289 -7.86 33.79 17.93
C THR A 289 -8.25 33.39 16.50
N GLU A 290 -7.32 33.56 15.55
CA GLU A 290 -7.54 33.15 14.16
C GLU A 290 -7.78 31.63 14.07
N ALA A 291 -7.03 30.81 14.82
CA ALA A 291 -7.20 29.36 14.81
C ALA A 291 -8.62 28.94 15.24
N VAL A 292 -9.19 29.58 16.26
CA VAL A 292 -10.56 29.33 16.72
C VAL A 292 -11.58 29.85 15.71
N GLU A 293 -11.40 31.05 15.17
CA GLU A 293 -12.29 31.63 14.15
C GLU A 293 -12.42 30.72 12.93
N PHE A 294 -11.29 30.29 12.36
CA PHE A 294 -11.27 29.37 11.22
C PHE A 294 -11.88 28.00 11.57
N LEU A 295 -11.70 27.51 12.79
CA LEU A 295 -12.29 26.25 13.23
C LEU A 295 -13.82 26.35 13.34
N GLU A 296 -14.35 27.43 13.90
CA GLU A 296 -15.80 27.65 13.97
C GLU A 296 -16.40 27.84 12.58
N ALA A 297 -15.71 28.57 11.70
CA ALA A 297 -16.10 28.69 10.30
C ALA A 297 -16.13 27.31 9.60
N ALA A 298 -15.12 26.47 9.82
CA ALA A 298 -15.11 25.10 9.29
C ALA A 298 -16.31 24.27 9.80
N ARG A 299 -16.67 24.42 11.08
CA ARG A 299 -17.83 23.70 11.66
C ARG A 299 -19.15 24.09 11.02
N GLN A 300 -19.30 25.37 10.66
CA GLN A 300 -20.49 25.94 10.02
C GLN A 300 -20.53 25.66 8.50
N ALA A 301 -19.37 25.48 7.87
CA ALA A 301 -19.28 25.21 6.44
C ALA A 301 -19.85 23.84 6.05
N THR A 302 -20.50 23.80 4.88
CA THR A 302 -20.94 22.58 4.22
C THR A 302 -19.74 21.81 3.67
N GLY A 303 -19.79 20.48 3.71
CA GLY A 303 -18.69 19.61 3.29
C GLY A 303 -18.65 18.32 4.11
N GLU A 304 -17.86 17.35 3.65
CA GLU A 304 -17.77 16.04 4.31
C GLU A 304 -17.32 16.16 5.77
N THR A 305 -18.03 15.42 6.63
CA THR A 305 -17.81 15.35 8.08
C THR A 305 -16.97 14.13 8.47
N GLY A 306 -16.08 13.70 7.58
CA GLY A 306 -15.18 12.58 7.85
C GLY A 306 -14.28 12.87 9.06
N ASN A 307 -13.93 11.83 9.83
CA ASN A 307 -12.85 11.92 10.81
C ASN A 307 -11.53 12.08 10.03
N LEU A 308 -11.17 13.33 9.77
CA LEU A 308 -9.88 13.65 9.21
C LEU A 308 -8.83 13.42 10.29
N GLU A 309 -7.83 12.59 9.98
CA GLU A 309 -6.64 12.45 10.81
C GLU A 309 -5.98 13.81 10.97
N GLU A 310 -5.58 14.13 12.20
CA GLU A 310 -4.98 15.41 12.55
C GLU A 310 -3.65 15.61 11.76
N PRO A 311 -3.53 16.66 10.93
CA PRO A 311 -2.37 16.90 10.09
C PRO A 311 -1.29 17.55 10.95
N SER A 312 -0.51 16.72 11.62
CA SER A 312 0.37 17.15 12.70
C SER A 312 1.65 16.32 12.73
N PRO A 313 2.78 16.88 13.19
CA PRO A 313 3.97 16.08 13.44
C PRO A 313 3.72 15.08 14.59
N TYR A 314 4.35 13.91 14.47
CA TYR A 314 4.47 12.99 15.58
C TYR A 314 5.42 13.56 16.65
N VAL A 315 5.10 13.33 17.92
CA VAL A 315 5.87 13.84 19.06
C VAL A 315 6.51 12.72 19.90
N GLY A 316 6.14 11.47 19.67
CA GLY A 316 6.58 10.29 20.42
C GLY A 316 5.87 10.15 21.77
N ALA A 317 5.81 8.93 22.30
CA ALA A 317 5.08 8.65 23.54
C ALA A 317 5.61 9.41 24.76
N ALA A 318 6.90 9.75 24.78
CA ALA A 318 7.53 10.50 25.86
C ALA A 318 6.88 11.88 26.09
N ALA A 319 6.48 12.57 25.02
CA ALA A 319 5.82 13.87 25.13
C ALA A 319 4.42 13.77 25.76
N CYS A 320 3.72 12.65 25.56
CA CYS A 320 2.41 12.41 26.16
C CYS A 320 2.51 12.26 27.69
N ARG A 321 3.61 11.69 28.20
CA ARG A 321 3.82 11.45 29.64
C ARG A 321 3.83 12.73 30.46
N GLU A 322 4.26 13.86 29.88
CA GLU A 322 4.33 15.15 30.58
C GLU A 322 2.97 15.59 31.17
N CYS A 323 1.87 15.27 30.49
CA CYS A 323 0.51 15.58 30.94
C CYS A 323 -0.31 14.33 31.31
N HIS A 324 0.05 13.15 30.79
CA HIS A 324 -0.68 11.88 30.97
C HIS A 324 0.18 10.81 31.64
N ALA A 325 0.89 11.17 32.71
CA ALA A 325 1.88 10.30 33.34
C ALA A 325 1.35 8.91 33.70
N GLU A 326 0.22 8.83 34.41
CA GLU A 326 -0.39 7.56 34.87
C GLU A 326 -0.77 6.64 33.69
N ILE A 327 -1.55 7.16 32.72
CA ILE A 327 -1.96 6.39 31.55
C ILE A 327 -0.76 5.98 30.69
N SER A 328 0.24 6.86 30.57
CA SER A 328 1.47 6.54 29.85
C SER A 328 2.23 5.41 30.53
N GLU A 329 2.28 5.38 31.85
CA GLU A 329 2.96 4.31 32.60
C GLU A 329 2.25 2.97 32.42
N ASP A 330 0.91 2.96 32.54
CA ASP A 330 0.10 1.77 32.24
C ASP A 330 0.34 1.26 30.82
N GLN A 331 0.28 2.17 29.84
CA GLN A 331 0.41 1.82 28.43
C GLN A 331 1.79 1.26 28.11
N GLN A 332 2.85 1.84 28.66
CA GLN A 332 4.23 1.36 28.49
C GLN A 332 4.51 0.04 29.22
N ALA A 333 3.68 -0.35 30.20
CA ALA A 333 3.72 -1.67 30.81
C ALA A 333 2.91 -2.72 30.01
N SER A 334 2.02 -2.28 29.13
CA SER A 334 1.16 -3.18 28.34
C SER A 334 1.91 -3.90 27.21
N ARG A 335 1.36 -5.03 26.77
CA ARG A 335 1.86 -5.81 25.62
C ARG A 335 1.78 -5.06 24.30
N HIS A 336 0.88 -4.08 24.15
CA HIS A 336 0.84 -3.24 22.96
C HIS A 336 2.15 -2.45 22.80
N SER A 337 2.71 -1.95 23.90
CA SER A 337 3.97 -1.19 23.87
C SER A 337 5.22 -2.04 23.65
N MET A 338 5.10 -3.37 23.57
CA MET A 338 6.24 -4.31 23.48
C MET A 338 6.27 -5.10 22.18
N THR A 339 5.43 -4.73 21.20
CA THR A 339 5.23 -5.48 19.96
C THR A 339 6.42 -5.43 19.00
N PHE A 340 7.38 -4.53 19.20
CA PHE A 340 8.51 -4.36 18.29
C PHE A 340 9.81 -4.09 19.03
N ARG A 341 10.92 -4.62 18.52
CA ARG A 341 12.27 -4.20 18.90
C ARG A 341 13.16 -4.19 17.67
N PHE A 342 14.18 -3.35 17.68
CA PHE A 342 15.29 -3.50 16.75
C PHE A 342 16.16 -4.69 17.18
N GLY A 343 16.76 -5.39 16.23
CA GLY A 343 17.62 -6.53 16.54
C GLY A 343 18.98 -6.16 17.14
N ASP A 344 19.35 -4.88 17.16
CA ASP A 344 20.46 -4.36 17.96
C ASP A 344 20.04 -3.90 19.38
N GLN A 345 18.75 -4.04 19.73
CA GLN A 345 18.17 -3.67 21.04
C GLN A 345 17.15 -4.72 21.52
N PRO A 346 17.57 -5.97 21.79
CA PRO A 346 16.66 -7.07 22.11
C PRO A 346 16.09 -7.09 23.54
N ASP A 347 16.24 -6.02 24.31
CA ASP A 347 16.01 -6.00 25.76
C ASP A 347 14.64 -6.55 26.21
N GLY A 348 14.67 -7.34 27.28
CA GLY A 348 13.48 -7.87 27.95
C GLY A 348 12.83 -9.07 27.28
N LEU A 349 13.50 -9.71 26.31
CA LEU A 349 13.07 -10.98 25.76
C LEU A 349 13.80 -12.15 26.47
N PRO A 350 13.10 -13.27 26.76
CA PRO A 350 13.64 -14.39 27.51
C PRO A 350 14.50 -15.28 26.59
N TRP A 351 15.62 -14.74 26.09
CA TRP A 351 16.47 -15.45 25.15
C TRP A 351 17.58 -16.21 25.86
N ASN A 352 17.27 -17.45 26.17
CA ASN A 352 18.24 -18.53 26.10
C ASN A 352 18.60 -18.69 24.62
N GLY A 353 19.83 -18.36 24.22
CA GLY A 353 20.33 -18.66 22.87
C GLY A 353 19.94 -20.08 22.49
N PHE A 354 19.47 -20.29 21.25
CA PHE A 354 19.02 -21.62 20.83
C PHE A 354 20.04 -22.25 19.90
N SER A 355 20.12 -23.58 19.98
CA SER A 355 20.66 -24.43 18.92
C SER A 355 19.57 -25.47 18.65
N LYS A 356 18.94 -25.39 17.47
CA LYS A 356 17.85 -26.28 17.08
C LYS A 356 18.25 -27.03 15.83
N ALA A 357 18.21 -28.36 15.91
CA ALA A 357 18.06 -29.20 14.74
C ALA A 357 16.57 -29.25 14.38
N ASP A 358 16.21 -29.18 13.10
CA ASP A 358 14.81 -29.30 12.67
C ASP A 358 14.22 -30.64 13.16
N PHE A 359 13.05 -30.56 13.82
CA PHE A 359 12.33 -31.72 14.38
C PHE A 359 11.95 -32.76 13.30
N HIS A 360 11.96 -32.36 12.02
CA HIS A 360 11.65 -33.23 10.89
C HIS A 360 12.86 -33.58 10.01
N SER A 361 13.98 -32.86 10.15
CA SER A 361 15.24 -33.20 9.50
C SER A 361 16.42 -32.84 10.41
N GLU A 362 17.17 -33.85 10.85
CA GLU A 362 18.37 -33.65 11.71
C GLU A 362 19.50 -32.83 11.01
N LYS A 363 19.29 -32.46 9.74
CA LYS A 363 20.24 -31.79 8.87
C LYS A 363 20.19 -30.27 8.96
N LEU A 364 19.06 -29.67 9.35
CA LEU A 364 18.93 -28.21 9.47
C LEU A 364 19.29 -27.78 10.87
N LYS A 365 20.33 -26.96 11.03
CA LYS A 365 20.67 -26.35 12.31
C LYS A 365 20.52 -24.85 12.25
N ALA A 366 20.02 -24.25 13.32
CA ALA A 366 20.01 -22.81 13.48
C ALA A 366 20.51 -22.43 14.87
N SER A 367 21.30 -21.38 14.94
CA SER A 367 21.81 -20.86 16.20
C SER A 367 21.97 -19.33 16.19
N PHE A 368 21.91 -18.73 17.39
CA PHE A 368 22.34 -17.36 17.61
C PHE A 368 22.97 -17.21 19.00
N ASP A 369 23.90 -16.27 19.13
CA ASP A 369 24.49 -15.89 20.40
C ASP A 369 23.76 -14.67 20.99
N PRO A 370 23.03 -14.80 22.11
CA PRO A 370 22.30 -13.69 22.72
C PRO A 370 23.22 -12.59 23.28
N ARG A 371 24.54 -12.82 23.32
CA ARG A 371 25.53 -11.85 23.79
C ARG A 371 26.09 -10.97 22.68
N GLN A 372 25.80 -11.29 21.42
CA GLN A 372 26.25 -10.53 20.27
C GLN A 372 25.21 -9.49 19.87
N THR A 373 25.67 -8.25 19.64
CA THR A 373 24.82 -7.14 19.20
C THR A 373 25.50 -6.43 18.03
N PRO A 374 24.86 -6.27 16.85
CA PRO A 374 23.55 -6.82 16.48
C PRO A 374 23.55 -8.36 16.49
N LEU A 375 22.39 -8.97 16.70
CA LEU A 375 22.31 -10.42 16.77
C LEU A 375 22.42 -11.01 15.37
N SER A 376 23.39 -11.91 15.21
CA SER A 376 23.54 -12.71 13.99
C SER A 376 22.94 -14.10 14.22
N LEU A 377 22.20 -14.60 13.24
CA LEU A 377 21.79 -16.00 13.17
C LEU A 377 22.65 -16.72 12.14
N THR A 378 23.01 -17.94 12.48
CA THR A 378 23.65 -18.89 11.56
C THR A 378 22.69 -20.04 11.30
N PHE A 379 22.54 -20.39 10.02
CA PHE A 379 21.74 -21.51 9.56
C PHE A 379 22.60 -22.45 8.72
N GLU A 380 22.55 -23.74 9.02
CA GLU A 380 23.36 -24.76 8.37
C GLU A 380 22.46 -25.88 7.84
N SER A 381 22.78 -26.40 6.65
CA SER A 381 22.12 -27.57 6.05
C SER A 381 23.02 -28.26 5.04
N ASP A 382 23.26 -29.56 5.20
CA ASP A 382 23.96 -30.39 4.21
C ASP A 382 25.31 -29.80 3.71
N GLY A 383 26.03 -29.07 4.57
CA GLY A 383 27.32 -28.43 4.28
C GLY A 383 27.22 -27.00 3.75
N GLU A 384 26.01 -26.50 3.49
CA GLU A 384 25.74 -25.09 3.21
C GLU A 384 25.53 -24.34 4.54
N GLU A 385 26.09 -23.14 4.63
CA GLU A 385 25.98 -22.26 5.80
C GLU A 385 25.59 -20.86 5.31
N VAL A 386 24.57 -20.28 5.95
CA VAL A 386 24.11 -18.93 5.63
C VAL A 386 23.94 -18.11 6.91
N HIS A 387 24.31 -16.84 6.84
CA HIS A 387 24.24 -15.90 7.95
C HIS A 387 23.29 -14.74 7.65
N GLY A 388 22.64 -14.24 8.70
CA GLY A 388 21.79 -13.07 8.58
C GLY A 388 21.66 -12.33 9.90
N LEU A 389 21.47 -11.02 9.81
CA LEU A 389 21.29 -10.15 10.97
C LEU A 389 19.82 -10.09 11.35
N MET A 390 19.51 -10.20 12.65
CA MET A 390 18.19 -9.80 13.15
C MET A 390 18.04 -8.31 12.93
N LYS A 391 17.17 -7.91 12.00
CA LYS A 391 16.87 -6.51 11.76
C LYS A 391 15.80 -6.02 12.72
N PHE A 392 14.70 -6.79 12.81
CA PHE A 392 13.56 -6.51 13.66
C PHE A 392 13.16 -7.73 14.46
N ILE A 393 12.51 -7.51 15.59
CA ILE A 393 11.89 -8.56 16.40
C ILE A 393 10.43 -8.18 16.60
N MET A 394 9.52 -9.03 16.12
CA MET A 394 8.10 -8.75 16.10
C MET A 394 7.35 -9.65 17.07
N GLY A 395 6.51 -9.05 17.90
CA GLY A 395 5.67 -9.73 18.88
C GLY A 395 5.92 -9.24 20.30
N SER A 396 4.89 -9.27 21.13
CA SER A 396 4.95 -8.81 22.53
C SER A 396 5.56 -9.81 23.51
N GLY A 397 5.89 -11.02 23.03
CA GLY A 397 6.36 -12.13 23.87
C GLY A 397 5.27 -12.81 24.70
N ARG A 398 3.99 -12.40 24.57
CA ARG A 398 2.88 -13.08 25.27
C ARG A 398 2.55 -14.46 24.68
N HIS A 399 2.51 -14.53 23.36
CA HIS A 399 2.26 -15.78 22.62
C HIS A 399 3.52 -16.21 21.90
N ALA A 400 4.12 -15.28 21.15
CA ALA A 400 5.28 -15.54 20.34
C ALA A 400 6.10 -14.27 20.06
N VAL A 401 7.36 -14.45 19.66
CA VAL A 401 8.15 -13.45 18.94
C VAL A 401 8.81 -14.07 17.71
N THR A 402 8.75 -13.35 16.59
CA THR A 402 9.31 -13.76 15.30
C THR A 402 10.34 -12.72 14.87
N PRO A 403 11.62 -13.11 14.70
CA PRO A 403 12.62 -12.24 14.10
C PRO A 403 12.33 -11.96 12.61
N VAL A 404 12.74 -10.80 12.13
CA VAL A 404 12.90 -10.48 10.71
C VAL A 404 14.38 -10.33 10.44
N ILE A 405 14.86 -11.09 9.46
CA ILE A 405 16.28 -11.28 9.19
C ILE A 405 16.66 -10.56 7.90
N GLU A 406 17.79 -9.85 7.95
CA GLU A 406 18.46 -9.29 6.79
C GLU A 406 19.63 -10.22 6.41
N PRO A 407 19.56 -10.92 5.26
CA PRO A 407 20.68 -11.71 4.76
C PRO A 407 21.92 -10.85 4.50
N GLU A 408 23.12 -11.40 4.69
CA GLU A 408 24.38 -10.67 4.45
C GLU A 408 24.57 -10.26 2.98
N ASP A 409 23.97 -11.00 2.05
CA ASP A 409 24.01 -10.69 0.61
C ASP A 409 23.04 -9.56 0.19
N GLY A 410 22.23 -9.05 1.12
CA GLY A 410 21.29 -7.96 0.87
C GLY A 410 20.08 -8.34 0.02
N THR A 411 19.76 -9.63 -0.14
CA THR A 411 18.63 -10.13 -0.98
C THR A 411 17.22 -9.83 -0.43
N GLY A 412 17.11 -8.94 0.55
CA GLY A 412 15.85 -8.46 1.11
C GLY A 412 15.47 -9.15 2.43
N LEU A 413 14.59 -8.49 3.18
CA LEU A 413 14.17 -8.94 4.51
C LEU A 413 13.36 -10.23 4.45
N ARG A 414 13.58 -11.10 5.44
CA ARG A 414 12.94 -12.42 5.53
C ARG A 414 12.23 -12.56 6.88
N GLU A 415 11.02 -13.11 6.86
CA GLU A 415 10.39 -13.59 8.08
C GLU A 415 11.15 -14.84 8.52
N SER A 416 11.71 -14.81 9.73
CA SER A 416 12.52 -15.90 10.27
C SER A 416 11.80 -17.24 10.16
N ARG A 417 12.55 -18.31 9.90
CA ARG A 417 12.06 -19.70 9.96
C ARG A 417 11.65 -20.10 11.37
N TRP A 418 12.23 -19.47 12.38
CA TRP A 418 12.02 -19.79 13.79
C TRP A 418 11.29 -18.66 14.50
N THR A 419 10.24 -19.05 15.20
CA THR A 419 9.46 -18.24 16.13
C THR A 419 9.66 -18.80 17.54
N TRP A 420 9.94 -17.94 18.50
CA TRP A 420 9.92 -18.32 19.90
C TRP A 420 8.49 -18.28 20.43
N TYR A 421 8.04 -19.35 21.10
CA TYR A 421 6.69 -19.47 21.66
C TYR A 421 6.73 -19.49 23.20
N ALA A 422 6.06 -18.51 23.80
CA ALA A 422 6.01 -18.38 25.26
C ALA A 422 5.35 -19.56 25.99
N PRO A 423 4.25 -20.17 25.49
CA PRO A 423 3.57 -21.25 26.21
C PRO A 423 4.40 -22.52 26.41
N VAL A 424 5.35 -22.78 25.51
CA VAL A 424 6.27 -23.92 25.59
C VAL A 424 7.70 -23.51 25.98
N ASN A 425 7.95 -22.20 26.08
CA ASN A 425 9.27 -21.60 26.32
C ASN A 425 10.35 -22.16 25.38
N ASP A 426 10.02 -22.28 24.10
CA ASP A 426 10.89 -22.91 23.11
C ASP A 426 10.67 -22.34 21.71
N TRP A 427 11.62 -22.56 20.81
CA TRP A 427 11.59 -22.17 19.41
C TRP A 427 10.96 -23.26 18.55
N ASP A 428 10.09 -22.88 17.63
CA ASP A 428 9.49 -23.80 16.66
C ASP A 428 9.29 -23.08 15.32
N ILE A 429 8.93 -23.84 14.29
CA ILE A 429 8.76 -23.33 12.92
C ILE A 429 7.70 -22.23 12.91
N THR A 430 8.02 -21.15 12.20
CA THR A 430 7.11 -20.02 11.96
C THR A 430 5.87 -20.50 11.20
N PRO A 431 4.65 -20.14 11.62
CA PRO A 431 3.43 -20.70 11.05
C PRO A 431 3.29 -20.42 9.55
N GLY A 432 2.97 -21.46 8.77
CA GLY A 432 2.71 -21.33 7.33
C GLY A 432 3.94 -21.43 6.43
N GLN A 433 5.15 -21.56 7.00
CA GLN A 433 6.36 -21.77 6.18
C GLN A 433 6.50 -23.25 5.73
N PRO A 434 7.07 -23.50 4.54
CA PRO A 434 7.32 -24.86 4.06
C PRO A 434 8.25 -25.64 4.99
N ARG A 435 7.95 -26.92 5.21
CA ARG A 435 8.79 -27.79 6.06
C ARG A 435 10.21 -27.98 5.53
N VAL A 436 10.37 -28.04 4.21
CA VAL A 436 11.67 -28.19 3.56
C VAL A 436 12.01 -26.86 2.86
N PRO A 437 13.15 -26.23 3.18
CA PRO A 437 13.67 -25.08 2.43
C PRO A 437 13.87 -25.43 0.95
N ALA A 438 13.49 -24.53 0.03
CA ALA A 438 13.69 -24.75 -1.40
C ALA A 438 15.11 -24.34 -1.87
N SER A 439 15.80 -23.50 -1.09
CA SER A 439 17.15 -23.01 -1.35
C SER A 439 17.91 -22.78 -0.02
N PRO A 440 19.25 -22.63 -0.07
CA PRO A 440 20.03 -22.27 1.12
C PRO A 440 19.54 -20.98 1.81
N LEU A 441 19.12 -19.96 1.06
CA LEU A 441 18.56 -18.73 1.66
C LEU A 441 17.22 -18.96 2.38
N ASP A 442 16.43 -19.96 1.96
CA ASP A 442 15.17 -20.32 2.63
C ASP A 442 15.38 -21.02 3.98
N LEU A 443 16.64 -21.36 4.32
CA LEU A 443 17.01 -21.78 5.68
C LEU A 443 16.69 -20.68 6.70
N MET A 444 16.87 -19.41 6.33
CA MET A 444 16.56 -18.27 7.19
C MET A 444 15.05 -18.02 7.31
N GLY A 445 14.24 -18.57 6.40
CA GLY A 445 12.80 -18.37 6.33
C GLY A 445 12.36 -17.72 5.02
N VAL A 446 11.14 -17.18 4.98
CA VAL A 446 10.49 -16.74 3.74
C VAL A 446 10.80 -15.26 3.46
N ALA A 447 11.27 -14.97 2.24
CA ALA A 447 11.47 -13.61 1.76
C ALA A 447 10.16 -12.81 1.77
N GLN A 448 10.24 -11.57 2.26
CA GLN A 448 9.09 -10.68 2.35
C GLN A 448 9.23 -9.52 1.38
N SER A 449 8.11 -9.16 0.74
CA SER A 449 8.09 -7.95 -0.08
C SER A 449 8.18 -6.71 0.80
N PRO A 450 8.67 -5.57 0.26
CA PRO A 450 8.67 -4.30 0.98
C PRO A 450 7.27 -3.88 1.49
N ASP A 451 6.22 -4.19 0.72
CA ASP A 451 4.82 -4.00 1.14
C ASP A 451 4.48 -4.82 2.38
N MET A 452 4.89 -6.08 2.43
CA MET A 452 4.62 -6.97 3.56
C MET A 452 5.36 -6.52 4.81
N ILE A 453 6.63 -6.11 4.68
CA ILE A 453 7.38 -5.54 5.81
C ILE A 453 6.68 -4.29 6.36
N ARG A 454 6.26 -3.36 5.49
CA ARG A 454 5.48 -2.17 5.90
C ARG A 454 4.18 -2.57 6.59
N LEU A 455 3.49 -3.60 6.11
CA LEU A 455 2.27 -4.12 6.74
C LEU A 455 2.54 -4.67 8.15
N CYS A 456 3.61 -5.46 8.32
CA CYS A 456 4.04 -5.95 9.63
C CYS A 456 4.33 -4.78 10.58
N LEU A 457 5.13 -3.81 10.14
CA LEU A 457 5.46 -2.63 10.95
C LEU A 457 4.21 -1.80 11.28
N GLY A 458 3.23 -1.72 10.39
CA GLY A 458 1.96 -1.02 10.63
C GLY A 458 1.14 -1.57 11.79
N CYS A 459 1.33 -2.84 12.13
CA CYS A 459 0.68 -3.49 13.28
C CYS A 459 1.59 -3.62 14.51
N HIS A 460 2.88 -3.38 14.35
CA HIS A 460 3.88 -3.60 15.41
C HIS A 460 4.52 -2.30 15.92
N THR A 461 4.32 -1.18 15.24
CA THR A 461 4.97 0.12 15.54
C THR A 461 3.99 1.28 15.44
N THR A 462 4.36 2.44 15.99
CA THR A 462 3.60 3.69 15.84
C THR A 462 3.62 4.23 14.41
N ASN A 463 4.80 4.35 13.80
CA ASN A 463 4.97 4.87 12.45
C ASN A 463 5.97 3.99 11.66
N PRO A 464 5.51 3.19 10.68
CA PRO A 464 6.38 2.32 9.90
C PRO A 464 7.48 3.05 9.11
N SER A 465 7.20 4.26 8.62
CA SER A 465 8.13 5.06 7.82
C SER A 465 9.34 5.50 8.65
N GLU A 466 9.08 6.00 9.87
CA GLU A 466 10.13 6.38 10.81
C GLU A 466 11.01 5.19 11.22
N ILE A 467 10.40 4.02 11.43
CA ILE A 467 11.13 2.79 11.80
C ILE A 467 12.02 2.30 10.67
N LEU A 468 11.53 2.31 9.42
CA LEU A 468 12.32 1.91 8.25
C LEU A 468 13.50 2.87 8.00
N LYS A 469 13.31 4.17 8.23
CA LYS A 469 14.36 5.19 8.10
C LYS A 469 15.28 5.27 9.34
N ARG A 470 14.86 4.67 10.47
CA ARG A 470 15.42 4.89 11.83
C ARG A 470 15.57 6.38 12.16
N GLU A 471 14.59 7.17 11.74
CA GLU A 471 14.57 8.62 11.92
C GLU A 471 13.17 9.06 12.35
N GLY A 472 13.09 10.00 13.30
CA GLY A 472 11.82 10.53 13.80
C GLY A 472 11.61 10.31 15.30
N ARG A 473 10.49 10.81 15.81
CA ARG A 473 10.20 10.85 17.26
C ARG A 473 9.66 9.53 17.79
N THR A 474 8.94 8.78 16.95
CA THR A 474 8.28 7.52 17.32
C THR A 474 9.21 6.32 17.24
N VAL A 475 10.44 6.49 16.72
CA VAL A 475 11.49 5.46 16.72
C VAL A 475 11.83 4.98 18.14
N ALA A 476 11.68 5.87 19.12
CA ALA A 476 11.88 5.56 20.54
C ALA A 476 10.71 4.79 21.17
N ASP A 477 9.56 4.69 20.50
CA ASP A 477 8.44 3.88 20.98
C ASP A 477 8.80 2.39 20.82
N ARG A 478 8.62 1.59 21.88
CA ARG A 478 8.96 0.14 21.90
C ARG A 478 7.95 -0.76 21.16
N GLY A 479 7.10 -0.18 20.32
CA GLY A 479 5.98 -0.87 19.68
C GLY A 479 4.83 0.08 19.35
N ILE A 480 3.61 -0.33 19.68
CA ILE A 480 2.42 0.51 19.56
C ILE A 480 2.46 1.57 20.66
N GLY A 481 2.81 2.81 20.29
CA GLY A 481 2.77 3.99 21.17
C GLY A 481 1.43 4.72 21.14
N CYS A 482 1.32 5.80 21.92
CA CYS A 482 0.10 6.60 22.07
C CYS A 482 -0.47 7.06 20.72
N GLU A 483 0.40 7.55 19.84
CA GLU A 483 0.01 8.16 18.56
C GLU A 483 -0.44 7.14 17.52
N ARG A 484 -0.24 5.83 17.75
CA ARG A 484 -0.77 4.79 16.84
C ARG A 484 -2.29 4.70 16.90
N CYS A 485 -2.83 4.91 18.11
CA CYS A 485 -4.26 4.89 18.39
C CYS A 485 -4.85 6.31 18.33
N HIS A 486 -4.16 7.30 18.90
CA HIS A 486 -4.67 8.66 18.98
C HIS A 486 -4.39 9.51 17.73
N GLY A 487 -3.47 9.09 16.85
CA GLY A 487 -2.93 9.92 15.78
C GLY A 487 -1.82 10.87 16.29
N PRO A 488 -1.19 11.63 15.38
CA PRO A 488 -0.09 12.53 15.74
C PRO A 488 -0.53 13.64 16.71
N GLY A 489 0.32 13.94 17.70
CA GLY A 489 0.01 14.77 18.86
C GLY A 489 0.61 16.17 18.84
N GLY A 490 1.33 16.60 17.80
CA GLY A 490 1.93 17.94 17.79
C GLY A 490 0.93 19.08 17.96
N ASN A 491 -0.17 19.07 17.18
CA ASN A 491 -1.22 20.07 17.25
C ASN A 491 -1.98 19.97 18.58
N HIS A 492 -2.03 18.79 19.19
CA HIS A 492 -2.60 18.59 20.52
C HIS A 492 -1.87 19.43 21.56
N ILE A 493 -0.54 19.29 21.58
CA ILE A 493 0.31 19.99 22.53
C ILE A 493 0.17 21.50 22.32
N GLU A 494 0.19 21.96 21.07
CA GLU A 494 -0.04 23.37 20.74
C GLU A 494 -1.43 23.85 21.18
N ALA A 495 -2.47 23.04 20.99
CA ALA A 495 -3.83 23.36 21.41
C ALA A 495 -3.97 23.50 22.94
N ILE A 496 -3.33 22.60 23.69
CA ILE A 496 -3.31 22.65 25.15
C ILE A 496 -2.55 23.88 25.64
N ARG A 497 -1.36 24.15 25.08
CA ARG A 497 -0.56 25.36 25.40
C ARG A 497 -1.30 26.65 25.08
N ALA A 498 -1.99 26.69 23.95
CA ALA A 498 -2.80 27.82 23.55
C ALA A 498 -4.12 27.91 24.32
N GLU A 499 -4.46 26.95 25.18
CA GLU A 499 -5.74 26.88 25.90
C GLU A 499 -6.96 27.06 24.98
N ILE A 500 -6.95 26.37 23.83
CA ILE A 500 -8.12 26.33 22.95
C ILE A 500 -9.04 25.16 23.34
N PRO A 501 -10.38 25.31 23.21
CA PRO A 501 -11.31 24.23 23.58
C PRO A 501 -11.15 22.95 22.75
N ASP A 502 -10.82 23.11 21.47
CA ASP A 502 -10.54 21.98 20.57
C ASP A 502 -9.22 21.32 20.94
N LYS A 503 -9.24 20.01 21.18
CA LYS A 503 -8.06 19.27 21.61
C LYS A 503 -7.07 18.98 20.48
N ALA A 504 -7.44 19.19 19.22
CA ALA A 504 -6.56 18.97 18.05
C ALA A 504 -5.75 17.66 18.13
N ILE A 505 -6.42 16.60 18.55
CA ILE A 505 -5.90 15.24 18.62
C ILE A 505 -7.04 14.28 18.32
N GLY A 506 -6.71 13.13 17.78
CA GLY A 506 -7.66 12.04 17.61
C GLY A 506 -7.84 11.66 16.15
N ARG A 507 -7.50 10.41 15.86
CA ARG A 507 -8.07 9.62 14.76
C ARG A 507 -9.58 9.38 14.93
N PHE A 508 -10.09 9.60 16.15
CA PHE A 508 -11.47 9.39 16.56
C PHE A 508 -12.04 10.62 17.27
N ARG A 509 -12.94 11.38 16.62
CA ARG A 509 -13.57 12.57 17.24
C ARG A 509 -14.91 12.24 17.90
N ARG A 510 -14.89 12.06 19.22
CA ARG A 510 -15.92 12.43 20.24
C ARG A 510 -15.60 11.64 21.51
N ASN A 511 -15.26 12.31 22.60
CA ASN A 511 -15.26 11.95 24.04
C ASN A 511 -14.94 10.50 24.52
N SER A 512 -14.59 9.58 23.62
CA SER A 512 -14.32 8.15 23.81
C SER A 512 -14.29 7.50 22.40
N MET A 513 -13.11 7.41 21.76
CA MET A 513 -12.80 6.51 20.62
C MET A 513 -13.81 6.38 19.44
N GLY A 514 -14.58 7.42 19.11
CA GLY A 514 -15.38 7.44 17.87
C GLY A 514 -16.65 6.57 17.91
N THR A 515 -17.26 6.30 16.76
CA THR A 515 -18.41 5.39 16.65
C THR A 515 -17.94 3.93 16.79
N ARG A 516 -18.85 3.01 17.13
CA ARG A 516 -18.52 1.57 17.25
C ARG A 516 -17.83 1.00 16.00
N PRO A 517 -18.31 1.25 14.77
CA PRO A 517 -17.57 0.86 13.57
C PRO A 517 -16.14 1.42 13.54
N GLN A 518 -15.92 2.64 14.04
CA GLN A 518 -14.59 3.24 14.11
C GLN A 518 -13.69 2.53 15.14
N VAL A 519 -14.21 2.17 16.32
CA VAL A 519 -13.48 1.35 17.30
C VAL A 519 -13.09 0.00 16.69
N MET A 520 -14.06 -0.69 16.07
CA MET A 520 -13.82 -1.98 15.45
C MET A 520 -12.83 -1.90 14.29
N GLN A 521 -12.92 -0.85 13.48
CA GLN A 521 -11.98 -0.58 12.40
C GLN A 521 -10.58 -0.32 12.94
N ALA A 522 -10.44 0.49 14.00
CA ALA A 522 -9.17 0.81 14.64
C ALA A 522 -8.46 -0.44 15.16
N CYS A 523 -9.15 -1.24 15.99
CA CYS A 523 -8.60 -2.48 16.51
C CYS A 523 -8.36 -3.49 15.38
N GLY A 524 -9.25 -3.54 14.39
CA GLY A 524 -9.20 -4.45 13.25
C GLY A 524 -8.07 -4.18 12.25
N GLU A 525 -7.39 -3.04 12.34
CA GLU A 525 -6.16 -2.81 11.57
C GLU A 525 -5.06 -3.83 11.92
N CYS A 526 -5.00 -4.24 13.19
CA CYS A 526 -4.01 -5.19 13.69
C CYS A 526 -4.66 -6.53 14.10
N HIS A 527 -5.82 -6.47 14.75
CA HIS A 527 -6.58 -7.64 15.23
C HIS A 527 -7.63 -8.15 14.21
N GLY A 528 -7.41 -7.87 12.93
CA GLY A 528 -8.27 -8.29 11.82
C GLY A 528 -7.56 -9.19 10.82
N THR A 529 -8.25 -9.52 9.72
CA THR A 529 -7.78 -10.52 8.74
C THR A 529 -6.65 -10.02 7.84
N MET A 530 -6.33 -8.73 7.89
CA MET A 530 -5.33 -8.08 7.03
C MET A 530 -5.58 -8.33 5.54
N GLY A 531 -6.85 -8.31 5.11
CA GLY A 531 -7.24 -8.51 3.72
C GLY A 531 -7.25 -9.97 3.25
N ARG A 532 -6.99 -10.92 4.14
CA ARG A 532 -7.16 -12.35 3.85
C ARG A 532 -8.65 -12.69 3.80
N ASP A 533 -9.06 -13.35 2.73
CA ASP A 533 -10.40 -13.93 2.64
C ASP A 533 -10.49 -15.14 3.59
N LEU A 534 -11.44 -15.08 4.53
CA LEU A 534 -11.68 -16.13 5.50
C LEU A 534 -13.07 -16.76 5.35
N ALA A 535 -13.75 -16.56 4.22
CA ALA A 535 -15.16 -16.94 3.98
C ALA A 535 -15.46 -18.45 4.14
N THR A 536 -14.45 -19.31 4.26
CA THR A 536 -14.59 -20.78 4.34
C THR A 536 -13.84 -21.43 5.52
N ASN A 537 -13.36 -20.65 6.49
CA ASN A 537 -12.40 -21.14 7.49
C ASN A 537 -13.03 -21.68 8.79
N SER A 538 -12.39 -22.70 9.37
CA SER A 538 -12.77 -23.31 10.65
C SER A 538 -12.58 -22.34 11.83
N ASP A 539 -13.22 -22.64 12.96
CA ASP A 539 -13.11 -21.85 14.19
C ASP A 539 -11.65 -21.62 14.61
N ALA A 540 -10.80 -22.65 14.49
CA ALA A 540 -9.37 -22.55 14.81
C ALA A 540 -8.59 -21.56 13.91
N ALA A 541 -9.04 -21.36 12.68
CA ALA A 541 -8.39 -20.46 11.74
C ALA A 541 -8.78 -18.99 11.98
N VAL A 542 -9.99 -18.73 12.47
CA VAL A 542 -10.51 -17.37 12.64
C VAL A 542 -10.38 -16.81 14.06
N VAL A 543 -10.27 -17.65 15.10
CA VAL A 543 -10.28 -17.24 16.52
C VAL A 543 -9.25 -16.17 16.88
N ARG A 544 -8.12 -16.12 16.17
CA ARG A 544 -7.04 -15.15 16.40
C ARG A 544 -7.38 -13.73 15.92
N PHE A 545 -8.48 -13.53 15.21
CA PHE A 545 -8.90 -12.24 14.65
C PHE A 545 -10.06 -11.66 15.45
N GLN A 546 -9.77 -11.22 16.67
CA GLN A 546 -10.78 -10.87 17.67
C GLN A 546 -11.73 -9.76 17.18
N ALA A 547 -11.20 -8.75 16.47
CA ALA A 547 -12.01 -7.65 15.95
C ALA A 547 -13.02 -8.13 14.89
N MET A 548 -12.65 -9.15 14.10
CA MET A 548 -13.58 -9.76 13.15
C MET A 548 -14.59 -10.65 13.86
N THR A 549 -14.14 -11.61 14.67
CA THR A 549 -15.03 -12.61 15.29
C THR A 549 -16.02 -11.99 16.26
N LEU A 550 -15.66 -10.87 16.92
CA LEU A 550 -16.59 -10.12 17.75
C LEU A 550 -17.82 -9.65 16.99
N THR A 551 -17.67 -9.26 15.72
CA THR A 551 -18.80 -8.83 14.88
C THR A 551 -19.79 -9.94 14.59
N PHE A 552 -19.38 -11.21 14.76
CA PHE A 552 -20.26 -12.36 14.58
C PHE A 552 -21.15 -12.63 15.81
N SER A 553 -20.80 -12.08 16.97
CA SER A 553 -21.56 -12.24 18.20
C SER A 553 -22.93 -11.57 18.13
N GLU A 554 -23.92 -12.17 18.79
CA GLU A 554 -25.24 -11.54 18.94
C GLU A 554 -25.16 -10.27 19.79
N CYS A 555 -24.24 -10.23 20.76
CA CYS A 555 -23.97 -9.04 21.58
C CYS A 555 -23.61 -7.83 20.70
N PHE A 556 -22.70 -8.01 19.75
CA PHE A 556 -22.31 -6.94 18.83
C PHE A 556 -23.46 -6.55 17.90
N LYS A 557 -24.13 -7.52 17.26
CA LYS A 557 -25.23 -7.28 16.32
C LYS A 557 -26.40 -6.53 16.97
N GLN A 558 -26.82 -6.96 18.16
CA GLN A 558 -27.92 -6.32 18.90
C GLN A 558 -27.51 -4.97 19.48
N GLY A 559 -26.22 -4.75 19.73
CA GLY A 559 -25.67 -3.47 20.16
C GLY A 559 -25.54 -2.43 19.04
N GLN A 560 -25.73 -2.80 17.77
CA GLN A 560 -25.57 -1.87 16.65
C GLN A 560 -26.60 -0.73 16.72
N GLY A 561 -26.13 0.50 16.52
CA GLY A 561 -26.98 1.70 16.55
C GLY A 561 -27.34 2.20 17.97
N LEU A 562 -27.06 1.42 19.02
CA LEU A 562 -27.25 1.88 20.40
C LEU A 562 -26.11 2.82 20.83
N ARG A 563 -26.40 3.84 21.64
CA ARG A 563 -25.40 4.77 22.20
C ARG A 563 -24.36 4.05 23.08
N ASN A 564 -24.77 2.97 23.76
CA ASN A 564 -23.96 2.15 24.67
C ASN A 564 -23.88 0.66 24.25
N GLY A 565 -24.06 0.32 22.97
CA GLY A 565 -23.85 -1.03 22.45
C GLY A 565 -22.46 -1.66 22.70
N PHE A 566 -22.28 -2.91 22.27
CA PHE A 566 -21.12 -3.73 22.62
C PHE A 566 -19.95 -3.58 21.63
N ASP A 567 -18.73 -3.38 22.13
CA ASP A 567 -17.47 -3.32 21.35
C ASP A 567 -16.25 -3.76 22.21
N CYS A 568 -15.03 -3.68 21.65
CA CYS A 568 -13.79 -4.07 22.35
C CYS A 568 -13.61 -3.35 23.71
N LEU A 569 -13.94 -2.06 23.77
CA LEU A 569 -13.72 -1.20 24.93
C LEU A 569 -14.75 -1.43 26.05
N THR A 570 -15.78 -2.22 25.77
CA THR A 570 -16.75 -2.66 26.78
C THR A 570 -16.10 -3.59 27.81
N CYS A 571 -15.09 -4.37 27.38
CA CYS A 571 -14.50 -5.44 28.20
C CYS A 571 -13.13 -5.08 28.76
N HIS A 572 -12.27 -4.39 28.02
CA HIS A 572 -10.92 -4.05 28.47
C HIS A 572 -10.44 -2.70 27.95
N SER A 573 -9.54 -2.05 28.68
CA SER A 573 -8.81 -0.88 28.19
C SER A 573 -7.70 -1.32 27.24
N PRO A 574 -7.34 -0.53 26.22
CA PRO A 574 -6.14 -0.76 25.41
C PRO A 574 -4.85 -0.27 26.10
N HIS A 575 -4.96 0.51 27.18
CA HIS A 575 -3.81 1.04 27.93
C HIS A 575 -3.21 0.05 28.93
N HIS A 576 -3.82 -1.12 29.16
CA HIS A 576 -3.24 -2.16 30.00
C HIS A 576 -3.48 -3.53 29.37
N ASP A 577 -2.77 -4.53 29.89
CA ASP A 577 -3.03 -5.92 29.51
C ASP A 577 -4.46 -6.32 29.91
N ALA A 578 -5.13 -7.09 29.05
CA ALA A 578 -6.44 -7.61 29.37
C ALA A 578 -6.40 -8.46 30.65
N GLU A 579 -7.37 -8.22 31.53
CA GLU A 579 -7.52 -8.91 32.80
C GLU A 579 -7.62 -10.43 32.64
N THR A 580 -7.16 -11.15 33.67
CA THR A 580 -7.18 -12.62 33.66
C THR A 580 -8.29 -13.22 34.52
N ASP A 581 -8.91 -12.42 35.39
CA ASP A 581 -10.03 -12.86 36.23
C ASP A 581 -11.33 -12.89 35.43
N ALA A 582 -11.83 -14.11 35.19
CA ALA A 582 -13.09 -14.39 34.51
C ALA A 582 -14.29 -13.63 35.12
N ARG A 583 -14.29 -13.39 36.44
CA ARG A 583 -15.42 -12.78 37.16
C ARG A 583 -15.67 -11.33 36.73
N LEU A 584 -14.61 -10.62 36.34
CA LEU A 584 -14.72 -9.25 35.82
C LEU A 584 -15.55 -9.23 34.52
N TYR A 585 -15.32 -10.19 33.64
CA TYR A 585 -16.04 -10.32 32.39
C TYR A 585 -17.45 -10.88 32.57
N ASP A 586 -17.63 -11.85 33.49
CA ASP A 586 -18.96 -12.36 33.83
C ASP A 586 -19.89 -11.24 34.30
N THR A 587 -19.36 -10.26 35.05
CA THR A 587 -20.13 -9.08 35.48
C THR A 587 -20.63 -8.28 34.28
N LYS A 588 -19.81 -8.09 33.23
CA LYS A 588 -20.23 -7.40 31.98
C LYS A 588 -21.37 -8.13 31.27
N CYS A 589 -21.33 -9.46 31.23
CA CYS A 589 -22.42 -10.26 30.68
C CYS A 589 -23.68 -10.08 31.54
N ILE A 590 -23.53 -10.22 32.84
CA ILE A 590 -24.60 -10.14 33.83
C ILE A 590 -25.31 -8.78 33.80
N ASP A 591 -24.58 -7.68 33.67
CA ASP A 591 -25.17 -6.33 33.64
C ASP A 591 -26.20 -6.17 32.50
N CYS A 592 -25.92 -6.76 31.34
CA CYS A 592 -26.84 -6.78 30.20
C CYS A 592 -27.94 -7.84 30.36
N HIS A 593 -27.59 -9.02 30.86
CA HIS A 593 -28.51 -10.16 30.96
C HIS A 593 -29.45 -10.13 32.18
N LYS A 594 -29.16 -9.31 33.21
CA LYS A 594 -29.99 -9.13 34.41
C LYS A 594 -31.09 -8.10 34.25
N ALA A 595 -31.08 -7.24 33.23
CA ALA A 595 -31.92 -6.05 33.15
C ALA A 595 -33.41 -6.35 33.39
N THR A 596 -33.83 -6.21 34.66
CA THR A 596 -35.22 -6.21 35.11
C THR A 596 -35.71 -4.79 35.02
N GLY A 597 -36.76 -4.56 34.24
CA GLY A 597 -37.33 -3.25 34.00
C GLY A 597 -37.54 -2.46 35.30
N THR A 598 -36.71 -1.44 35.50
CA THR A 598 -36.98 -0.15 36.16
C THR A 598 -35.66 0.62 36.23
N GLY A 599 -35.44 1.51 35.25
CA GLY A 599 -34.63 2.72 35.45
C GLY A 599 -33.11 2.56 35.49
N ALA A 600 -32.47 2.15 34.37
CA ALA A 600 -31.13 2.59 34.02
C ALA A 600 -30.90 2.54 32.49
N VAL A 601 -31.14 3.68 31.84
CA VAL A 601 -30.57 4.14 30.55
C VAL A 601 -30.50 3.12 29.40
N ASN A 602 -31.52 3.10 28.52
CA ASN A 602 -31.45 2.80 27.07
C ASN A 602 -30.30 1.88 26.57
N THR A 603 -30.13 0.69 27.15
CA THR A 603 -28.93 -0.14 26.90
C THR A 603 -29.16 -1.48 26.23
N VAL A 604 -30.39 -1.99 26.16
CA VAL A 604 -30.71 -3.20 25.39
C VAL A 604 -32.23 -3.23 25.14
N ASN A 605 -32.69 -4.01 24.17
CA ASN A 605 -34.11 -4.38 24.14
C ASN A 605 -34.41 -5.24 25.38
N GLU A 606 -34.94 -4.62 26.45
CA GLU A 606 -35.24 -5.25 27.74
C GLU A 606 -36.06 -6.54 27.58
N ALA A 607 -36.85 -6.66 26.52
CA ALA A 607 -37.64 -7.86 26.21
C ALA A 607 -36.81 -9.14 26.01
N ASN A 608 -35.52 -9.01 25.70
CA ASN A 608 -34.62 -10.14 25.41
C ASN A 608 -33.56 -10.39 26.49
N ALA A 609 -33.43 -9.52 27.50
CA ALA A 609 -32.48 -9.71 28.59
C ALA A 609 -32.93 -10.88 29.47
N ARG A 610 -32.17 -11.99 29.44
CA ARG A 610 -32.44 -13.18 30.25
C ARG A 610 -31.15 -13.70 30.84
N LEU A 611 -31.16 -13.93 32.15
CA LEU A 611 -30.10 -14.64 32.83
C LEU A 611 -29.95 -16.06 32.29
N CYS A 612 -28.70 -16.54 32.28
CA CYS A 612 -28.38 -17.92 31.95
C CYS A 612 -29.11 -18.86 32.91
N LYS A 613 -29.81 -19.87 32.38
CA LYS A 613 -30.48 -20.89 33.21
C LYS A 613 -29.53 -21.93 33.77
N VAL A 614 -28.34 -22.07 33.17
CA VAL A 614 -27.34 -23.08 33.56
C VAL A 614 -26.49 -22.55 34.71
N GLU A 615 -25.94 -21.35 34.56
CA GLU A 615 -25.09 -20.69 35.56
C GLU A 615 -25.56 -19.24 35.77
N PRO A 616 -26.68 -18.99 36.49
CA PRO A 616 -27.25 -17.65 36.66
C PRO A 616 -26.38 -16.72 37.50
N ALA A 617 -25.43 -17.28 38.26
CA ALA A 617 -24.57 -16.54 39.19
C ALA A 617 -23.20 -16.16 38.60
N GLY A 618 -22.83 -16.62 37.39
CA GLY A 618 -21.53 -16.32 36.77
C GLY A 618 -21.03 -17.43 35.85
N ASN A 619 -19.70 -17.54 35.69
CA ASN A 619 -19.02 -18.54 34.86
C ASN A 619 -19.47 -18.54 33.38
N CYS A 620 -19.82 -17.37 32.87
CA CYS A 620 -20.30 -17.19 31.51
C CYS A 620 -19.14 -17.41 30.52
N VAL A 621 -17.96 -16.84 30.80
CA VAL A 621 -16.82 -16.89 29.88
C VAL A 621 -16.27 -18.30 29.65
N SER A 622 -16.40 -19.23 30.60
CA SER A 622 -15.92 -20.60 30.40
C SER A 622 -16.68 -21.35 29.31
N CYS A 623 -17.98 -21.04 29.16
CA CYS A 623 -18.88 -21.66 28.20
C CYS A 623 -19.03 -20.84 26.93
N HIS A 624 -19.10 -19.51 27.04
CA HIS A 624 -19.41 -18.61 25.93
C HIS A 624 -18.17 -17.96 25.30
N MET A 625 -17.02 -17.95 25.99
CA MET A 625 -15.76 -17.40 25.46
C MET A 625 -14.58 -18.34 25.76
N PRO A 626 -14.69 -19.66 25.53
CA PRO A 626 -13.61 -20.58 25.87
C PRO A 626 -12.35 -20.29 25.07
N LYS A 627 -11.19 -20.61 25.65
CA LYS A 627 -9.93 -20.60 24.91
C LYS A 627 -9.84 -21.81 23.99
N ILE A 628 -9.94 -21.59 22.68
CA ILE A 628 -9.83 -22.65 21.67
C ILE A 628 -8.46 -22.63 20.98
N PRO A 629 -7.95 -23.79 20.54
CA PRO A 629 -6.70 -23.86 19.77
C PRO A 629 -6.79 -23.03 18.48
N SER A 630 -5.68 -22.41 18.10
CA SER A 630 -5.54 -21.80 16.78
C SER A 630 -4.79 -22.71 15.82
N VAL A 631 -4.85 -22.40 14.52
CA VAL A 631 -3.95 -22.96 13.50
C VAL A 631 -2.48 -22.58 13.72
N GLN A 632 -2.20 -21.54 14.53
CA GLN A 632 -0.84 -21.22 14.94
C GLN A 632 -0.38 -22.21 16.04
N PRO A 633 0.77 -22.89 15.86
CA PRO A 633 1.32 -23.82 16.85
C PRO A 633 1.40 -23.19 18.24
N HIS A 634 1.22 -24.01 19.29
CA HIS A 634 1.38 -23.63 20.69
C HIS A 634 0.48 -22.48 21.18
N THR A 635 -0.49 -22.02 20.39
CA THR A 635 -1.35 -20.89 20.74
C THR A 635 -2.81 -21.29 20.94
N ARG A 636 -3.46 -20.58 21.87
CA ARG A 636 -4.90 -20.65 22.12
C ARG A 636 -5.42 -19.23 22.29
N PHE A 637 -6.60 -18.95 21.75
CA PHE A 637 -7.23 -17.63 21.87
C PHE A 637 -8.63 -17.78 22.46
N THR A 638 -9.02 -16.79 23.26
CA THR A 638 -10.40 -16.63 23.73
C THR A 638 -11.33 -16.47 22.53
N ASP A 639 -12.42 -17.24 22.46
CA ASP A 639 -13.43 -17.10 21.41
C ASP A 639 -14.23 -15.81 21.59
N HIS A 640 -13.89 -14.79 20.79
CA HIS A 640 -14.58 -13.50 20.81
C HIS A 640 -15.90 -13.51 20.02
N GLN A 641 -16.31 -14.64 19.43
CA GLN A 641 -17.66 -14.77 18.86
C GLN A 641 -18.76 -14.85 19.94
N ILE A 642 -18.39 -15.07 21.20
CA ILE A 642 -19.31 -15.10 22.36
C ILE A 642 -20.46 -16.10 22.13
N ARG A 643 -20.11 -17.38 22.07
CA ARG A 643 -21.01 -18.50 21.80
C ARG A 643 -20.54 -19.75 22.54
N ILE A 644 -21.42 -20.73 22.64
CA ILE A 644 -21.03 -22.08 23.02
C ILE A 644 -20.53 -22.78 21.75
N PRO A 645 -19.24 -23.13 21.62
CA PRO A 645 -18.74 -23.81 20.43
C PRO A 645 -19.39 -25.18 20.29
N LYS A 646 -19.66 -25.61 19.06
CA LYS A 646 -20.11 -26.98 18.79
C LYS A 646 -18.94 -27.93 19.08
N LYS A 647 -19.20 -29.02 19.79
CA LYS A 647 -18.20 -30.06 20.09
C LYS A 647 -17.79 -30.81 18.84
#